data_AF-A0AAU0ZKX9-F1
#
_entry.id   AF-A0AAU0ZKX9-F1
#
_cell.length_a   1.000
_cell.length_b   1.000
_cell.length_c   1.000
_cell.angle_alpha   90.00
_cell.angle_beta   90.00
_cell.angle_gamma   90.00
#
_symmetry.space_group_name_H-M   'P 1'
#
loop_
_entity.id
_entity.type
_entity.pdbx_description
1 polymer ?
#
loop_
_entity_poly.entity_id
_entity_poly.type
_entity_poly.pdbx_seq_one_letter_code
_entity_poly.pdbx_strand_id
1 'polypeptide(L)'
;MYGVDPAWLPDEALRGVGGRRVLVRGQGALVDTVRTEVTDACAKFGGKVVGEDEAYELLFQVAGGGNQGAEGFSLERGGGRATVTAATPAGLLHGYFNVVRLGGAAFADAPPETHRPALDLRMLDHWDNVDVHPVMGQVERGYAGGSLFWRDGQARAEPERVRAYGRLLAASGVNALGVNNVNVHATEARLLTDRIGEVAAIADELRHYGIRTHLSVSFAAPLLLGGLDTADPLDEGVRAWWRAAVDRVYEVIPDFGGFVVKADSEGQPGPFAYGRSHADGANLLADALAPHGGTVHWRAFVYDHRQDWRDRSTDRARAAYDHFAPLDGQFRGNAVLQVKHGPMDFQVREPVSPVIGALPATRVAVELQVTQEYTGQQRHVCALAPMWSEVLRFRPSGGDGPTVGQLAADGVLVAVSNAGDGPFWTGHPLAQFNLYAFGRLAWNPDAEPQQLLDDWIELTFTPESTGDPVLLRSGLRAVLAGSWATYEKYTAPLGVGFMVQPGHHYGPSVDGYEYSPWGTYHFADRDGVGVDRSRATGTGYAGQYAPPWSDTYETPDTCPDELLLFFHHVPYEHVLHSGRTVIQHIYDTHFEGVEEVVAAQEVWASLAGLMTPARHARVSELYEEQLRCAREWRDQINSYFLRKSGVPDGAGRLIH
;
A
#
# COMPACT_ATOMS: atom_id res chain seq x y z
N MET A 1 15.67 20.03 -9.51
CA MET A 1 14.91 19.15 -10.43
C MET A 1 13.99 20.00 -11.29
N TYR A 2 14.40 20.36 -12.50
CA TYR A 2 13.48 20.99 -13.44
C TYR A 2 12.58 19.89 -14.04
N GLY A 3 11.29 19.90 -13.73
CA GLY A 3 10.28 19.09 -14.43
C GLY A 3 9.61 17.93 -13.68
N VAL A 4 9.89 17.73 -12.38
CA VAL A 4 9.17 16.75 -11.53
C VAL A 4 8.32 17.51 -10.51
N ASP A 5 7.06 17.07 -10.35
CA ASP A 5 6.10 17.64 -9.40
C ASP A 5 6.61 17.47 -7.94
N PRO A 6 6.47 18.48 -7.07
CA PRO A 6 6.98 18.41 -5.71
C PRO A 6 6.12 17.54 -4.77
N ALA A 7 5.00 16.99 -5.25
CA ALA A 7 3.99 16.29 -4.47
C ALA A 7 3.60 17.10 -3.21
N TRP A 8 3.66 16.48 -2.02
CA TRP A 8 3.37 17.12 -0.73
C TRP A 8 4.59 17.80 -0.08
N LEU A 9 5.65 18.11 -0.84
CA LEU A 9 6.75 18.94 -0.32
C LEU A 9 7.09 20.08 -1.30
N PRO A 10 6.10 20.92 -1.71
CA PRO A 10 6.39 22.14 -2.45
C PRO A 10 7.28 23.06 -1.59
N ASP A 11 8.04 23.93 -2.23
CA ASP A 11 8.93 24.86 -1.53
C ASP A 11 8.19 25.63 -0.42
N GLU A 12 6.97 26.08 -0.70
CA GLU A 12 6.14 26.84 0.25
C GLU A 12 5.81 26.06 1.53
N ALA A 13 5.72 24.72 1.50
CA ALA A 13 5.52 23.90 2.69
C ALA A 13 6.68 24.07 3.71
N LEU A 14 7.87 24.42 3.22
CA LEU A 14 9.04 24.60 4.05
C LEU A 14 9.09 25.99 4.71
N ARG A 15 8.19 26.92 4.37
CA ARG A 15 8.22 28.30 4.88
C ARG A 15 8.18 28.36 6.41
N GLY A 16 7.38 27.50 7.04
CA GLY A 16 7.25 27.43 8.51
C GLY A 16 8.59 27.23 9.21
N VAL A 17 9.50 26.46 8.61
CA VAL A 17 10.88 26.27 9.07
C VAL A 17 11.80 27.34 8.50
N GLY A 18 11.74 27.56 7.19
CA GLY A 18 12.69 28.40 6.45
C GLY A 18 12.62 29.88 6.78
N GLY A 19 11.50 30.39 7.31
CA GLY A 19 11.36 31.78 7.73
C GLY A 19 11.90 32.09 9.14
N ARG A 20 12.53 31.12 9.81
CA ARG A 20 12.85 31.19 11.24
C ARG A 20 14.34 31.19 11.54
N ARG A 21 14.67 31.59 12.76
CA ARG A 21 15.97 31.32 13.38
C ARG A 21 15.97 29.92 13.98
N VAL A 22 16.69 28.99 13.38
CA VAL A 22 16.63 27.55 13.71
C VAL A 22 17.94 27.07 14.31
N LEU A 23 17.87 26.37 15.44
CA LEU A 23 19.00 25.68 16.06
C LEU A 23 18.82 24.16 15.87
N VAL A 24 19.86 23.48 15.39
CA VAL A 24 19.90 22.01 15.27
C VAL A 24 21.03 21.48 16.14
N ARG A 25 20.70 20.68 17.16
CA ARG A 25 21.62 20.09 18.15
C ARG A 25 21.60 18.57 18.07
N GLY A 26 22.76 17.96 17.92
CA GLY A 26 22.89 16.50 17.82
C GLY A 26 23.99 16.13 16.84
N GLN A 27 24.25 14.83 16.70
CA GLN A 27 25.24 14.26 15.80
C GLN A 27 24.66 13.05 15.08
N GLY A 28 25.20 12.73 13.90
CA GLY A 28 24.82 11.56 13.10
C GLY A 28 24.16 11.95 11.78
N ALA A 29 24.21 11.05 10.80
CA ALA A 29 23.86 11.32 9.42
C ALA A 29 22.44 11.92 9.23
N LEU A 30 21.44 11.45 9.99
CA LEU A 30 20.09 12.02 9.88
C LEU A 30 19.96 13.41 10.52
N VAL A 31 20.77 13.73 11.53
CA VAL A 31 20.85 15.10 12.07
C VAL A 31 21.47 16.03 11.02
N ASP A 32 22.48 15.54 10.29
CA ASP A 32 23.08 16.29 9.18
C ASP A 32 22.08 16.49 8.04
N THR A 33 21.26 15.48 7.71
CA THR A 33 20.13 15.64 6.77
C THR A 33 19.16 16.73 7.24
N VAL A 34 18.71 16.70 8.49
CA VAL A 34 17.83 17.76 9.05
C VAL A 34 18.49 19.13 8.96
N ARG A 35 19.79 19.23 9.25
CA ARG A 35 20.53 20.49 9.14
C ARG A 35 20.57 20.99 7.70
N THR A 36 20.79 20.12 6.72
CA THR A 36 20.77 20.46 5.29
C THR A 36 19.38 20.95 4.87
N GLU A 37 18.32 20.20 5.19
CA GLU A 37 16.94 20.59 4.88
C GLU A 37 16.56 21.95 5.47
N VAL A 38 16.93 22.21 6.72
CA VAL A 38 16.72 23.51 7.38
C VAL A 38 17.53 24.60 6.68
N THR A 39 18.80 24.34 6.35
CA THR A 39 19.68 25.32 5.68
C THR A 39 19.10 25.73 4.32
N ASP A 40 18.66 24.76 3.53
CA ASP A 40 18.07 25.00 2.21
C ASP A 40 16.74 25.77 2.32
N ALA A 41 15.89 25.41 3.30
CA ALA A 41 14.67 26.16 3.58
C ALA A 41 14.97 27.61 4.01
N CYS A 42 15.96 27.82 4.90
CA CYS A 42 16.36 29.15 5.33
C CYS A 42 16.91 30.00 4.17
N ALA A 43 17.71 29.41 3.28
CA ALA A 43 18.22 30.09 2.10
C ALA A 43 17.10 30.59 1.18
N LYS A 44 15.99 29.83 1.08
CA LYS A 44 14.82 30.20 0.26
C LYS A 44 13.92 31.26 0.90
N PHE A 45 13.70 31.19 2.22
CA PHE A 45 12.68 31.98 2.91
C PHE A 45 13.23 33.07 3.85
N GLY A 46 14.55 33.27 3.90
CA GLY A 46 15.19 34.37 4.62
C GLY A 46 15.40 34.13 6.12
N GLY A 47 15.19 32.91 6.61
CA GLY A 47 15.57 32.49 7.95
C GLY A 47 17.09 32.28 8.10
N LYS A 48 17.49 31.72 9.23
CA LYS A 48 18.91 31.50 9.54
C LYS A 48 19.10 30.28 10.44
N VAL A 49 20.06 29.42 10.10
CA VAL A 49 20.60 28.42 11.04
C VAL A 49 21.55 29.13 12.00
N VAL A 50 21.29 29.04 13.30
CA VAL A 50 22.01 29.80 14.35
C VAL A 50 22.88 28.90 15.22
N GLY A 51 23.90 29.50 15.85
CA GLY A 51 24.75 28.83 16.83
C GLY A 51 24.08 28.65 18.20
N GLU A 52 24.70 27.90 19.11
CA GLU A 52 24.13 27.58 20.43
C GLU A 52 23.91 28.81 21.33
N ASP A 53 24.73 29.86 21.17
CA ASP A 53 24.66 31.10 21.96
C ASP A 53 23.73 32.16 21.35
N GLU A 54 23.13 31.88 20.19
CA GLU A 54 22.23 32.79 19.50
C GLU A 54 20.76 32.52 19.86
N ALA A 55 19.92 33.57 19.82
CA ALA A 55 18.47 33.39 19.97
C ALA A 55 17.89 32.57 18.80
N TYR A 56 16.95 31.66 19.11
CA TYR A 56 16.26 30.78 18.16
C TYR A 56 14.75 30.74 18.43
N GLU A 57 13.98 30.54 17.37
CA GLU A 57 12.53 30.34 17.39
C GLU A 57 12.17 28.85 17.27
N LEU A 58 13.00 28.07 16.59
CA LEU A 58 12.80 26.63 16.37
C LEU A 58 14.06 25.86 16.82
N LEU A 59 13.87 24.84 17.66
CA LEU A 59 14.93 23.94 18.09
C LEU A 59 14.63 22.51 17.66
N PHE A 60 15.58 21.89 16.97
CA PHE A 60 15.64 20.46 16.75
C PHE A 60 16.78 19.90 17.59
N GLN A 61 16.50 19.02 18.55
CA GLN A 61 17.55 18.41 19.37
C GLN A 61 17.42 16.88 19.54
N VAL A 62 18.56 16.20 19.45
CA VAL A 62 18.71 14.83 19.96
C VAL A 62 19.14 14.92 21.43
N ALA A 63 18.32 14.36 22.33
CA ALA A 63 18.61 14.29 23.76
C ALA A 63 18.28 12.90 24.31
N GLY A 64 19.23 12.27 24.99
CA GLY A 64 19.07 10.92 25.55
C GLY A 64 18.09 10.86 26.72
N GLY A 65 17.52 9.68 26.98
CA GLY A 65 16.65 9.42 28.15
C GLY A 65 15.18 9.77 27.97
N GLY A 66 14.76 10.13 26.76
CA GLY A 66 13.35 10.33 26.42
C GLY A 66 12.58 9.01 26.29
N ASN A 67 11.28 9.04 26.59
CA ASN A 67 10.41 7.85 26.54
C ASN A 67 9.80 7.61 25.14
N GLN A 68 10.21 8.35 24.10
CA GLN A 68 9.54 8.35 22.79
C GLN A 68 9.85 7.14 21.91
N GLY A 69 10.80 6.30 22.28
CA GLY A 69 11.27 5.18 21.44
C GLY A 69 12.29 5.61 20.38
N ALA A 70 12.67 4.68 19.49
CA ALA A 70 13.76 4.89 18.54
C ALA A 70 13.43 5.93 17.45
N GLU A 71 12.18 5.99 16.98
CA GLU A 71 11.76 6.89 15.90
C GLU A 71 10.76 7.97 16.38
N GLY A 72 10.47 8.02 17.68
CA GLY A 72 9.56 9.02 18.25
C GLY A 72 10.22 10.35 18.60
N PHE A 73 9.40 11.38 18.79
CA PHE A 73 9.81 12.72 19.20
C PHE A 73 8.74 13.39 20.07
N SER A 74 9.12 14.40 20.82
CA SER A 74 8.21 15.31 21.52
C SER A 74 8.24 16.69 20.88
N LEU A 75 7.10 17.36 20.85
CA LEU A 75 6.92 18.70 20.32
C LEU A 75 6.34 19.60 21.41
N GLU A 76 7.10 20.63 21.78
CA GLU A 76 6.68 21.68 22.71
C GLU A 76 6.51 22.98 21.95
N ARG A 77 5.38 23.67 22.14
CA ARG A 77 5.01 24.88 21.39
C ARG A 77 4.48 25.96 22.32
N GLY A 78 4.99 27.17 22.20
CA GLY A 78 4.44 28.32 22.92
C GLY A 78 5.28 29.58 22.81
N GLY A 79 4.61 30.74 22.95
CA GLY A 79 5.27 32.05 22.87
C GLY A 79 5.97 32.29 21.54
N GLY A 80 5.44 31.74 20.43
CA GLY A 80 6.02 31.82 19.09
C GLY A 80 7.25 30.94 18.87
N ARG A 81 7.53 29.99 19.77
CA ARG A 81 8.67 29.07 19.69
C ARG A 81 8.19 27.62 19.60
N ALA A 82 9.01 26.78 18.98
CA ALA A 82 8.79 25.35 18.87
C ALA A 82 10.08 24.58 19.22
N THR A 83 9.96 23.51 19.99
CA THR A 83 11.08 22.61 20.32
C THR A 83 10.69 21.17 20.00
N VAL A 84 11.47 20.54 19.13
CA VAL A 84 11.42 19.12 18.80
C VAL A 84 12.56 18.42 19.50
N THR A 85 12.23 17.44 20.35
CA THR A 85 13.21 16.62 21.06
C THR A 85 13.01 15.15 20.69
N ALA A 86 14.07 14.47 20.28
CA ALA A 86 14.06 13.04 19.97
C ALA A 86 15.19 12.29 20.67
N ALA A 87 14.99 11.01 20.96
CA ALA A 87 16.03 10.17 21.56
C ALA A 87 17.10 9.74 20.55
N THR A 88 16.76 9.70 19.26
CA THR A 88 17.68 9.33 18.17
C THR A 88 17.57 10.31 16.99
N PRO A 89 18.55 10.30 16.07
CA PRO A 89 18.47 11.05 14.81
C PRO A 89 17.24 10.74 13.95
N ALA A 90 16.72 9.50 13.96
CA ALA A 90 15.54 9.13 13.16
C ALA A 90 14.28 9.82 13.67
N GLY A 91 14.06 9.85 14.98
CA GLY A 91 12.97 10.61 15.58
C GLY A 91 13.07 12.10 15.31
N LEU A 92 14.29 12.65 15.23
CA LEU A 92 14.49 14.06 14.89
C LEU A 92 14.05 14.37 13.46
N LEU A 93 14.35 13.48 12.50
CA LEU A 93 13.93 13.62 11.11
C LEU A 93 12.39 13.60 10.99
N HIS A 94 11.71 12.68 11.68
CA HIS A 94 10.25 12.66 11.70
C HIS A 94 9.66 13.92 12.37
N GLY A 95 10.31 14.40 13.43
CA GLY A 95 9.93 15.66 14.07
C GLY A 95 10.11 16.89 13.17
N TYR A 96 11.16 16.92 12.34
CA TYR A 96 11.32 17.92 11.29
C TYR A 96 10.13 17.93 10.32
N PHE A 97 9.77 16.77 9.75
CA PHE A 97 8.64 16.69 8.84
C PHE A 97 7.29 16.94 9.52
N ASN A 98 7.16 16.68 10.82
CA ASN A 98 5.99 17.08 11.59
C ASN A 98 5.85 18.61 11.65
N VAL A 99 6.94 19.34 11.91
CA VAL A 99 6.93 20.81 11.90
C VAL A 99 6.61 21.35 10.50
N VAL A 100 7.16 20.75 9.45
CA VAL A 100 6.82 21.10 8.05
C VAL A 100 5.32 20.93 7.79
N ARG A 101 4.73 19.80 8.19
CA ARG A 101 3.30 19.54 8.05
C ARG A 101 2.42 20.50 8.85
N LEU A 102 2.83 20.89 10.06
CA LEU A 102 2.10 21.85 10.88
C LEU A 102 2.23 23.30 10.38
N GLY A 103 3.30 23.63 9.64
CA GLY A 103 3.55 24.97 9.14
C GLY A 103 3.52 26.02 10.27
N GLY A 104 2.69 27.06 10.11
CA GLY A 104 2.52 28.10 11.13
C GLY A 104 1.97 27.59 12.46
N ALA A 105 1.16 26.52 12.46
CA ALA A 105 0.57 25.96 13.68
C ALA A 105 1.63 25.32 14.60
N ALA A 106 2.84 25.03 14.10
CA ALA A 106 3.94 24.57 14.93
C ALA A 106 4.38 25.61 15.99
N PHE A 107 4.00 26.88 15.83
CA PHE A 107 4.42 27.98 16.70
C PHE A 107 3.27 28.62 17.50
N ALA A 108 2.06 28.07 17.39
CA ALA A 108 0.92 28.45 18.21
C ALA A 108 1.01 27.80 19.60
N ASP A 109 0.42 28.44 20.61
CA ASP A 109 0.35 27.88 21.95
C ASP A 109 -0.47 26.57 21.95
N ALA A 110 0.14 25.48 22.40
CA ALA A 110 -0.48 24.16 22.48
C ALA A 110 0.16 23.34 23.61
N PRO A 111 -0.54 22.34 24.18
CA PRO A 111 0.08 21.45 25.15
C PRO A 111 1.24 20.67 24.52
N PRO A 112 2.25 20.25 25.31
CA PRO A 112 3.30 19.36 24.85
C PRO A 112 2.72 18.05 24.30
N GLU A 113 3.25 17.61 23.17
CA GLU A 113 2.84 16.38 22.51
C GLU A 113 4.00 15.39 22.41
N THR A 114 3.68 14.10 22.40
CA THR A 114 4.64 13.04 22.10
C THR A 114 4.11 12.19 20.97
N HIS A 115 4.92 12.05 19.93
CA HIS A 115 4.61 11.34 18.70
C HIS A 115 5.48 10.10 18.62
N ARG A 116 4.86 8.93 18.38
CA ARG A 116 5.55 7.65 18.21
C ARG A 116 4.89 6.89 17.07
N PRO A 117 5.65 6.21 16.20
CA PRO A 117 5.05 5.28 15.26
C PRO A 117 4.46 4.10 16.03
N ALA A 118 3.30 3.63 15.59
CA ALA A 118 2.66 2.43 16.14
C ALA A 118 3.26 1.13 15.57
N LEU A 119 3.94 1.20 14.42
CA LEU A 119 4.56 0.07 13.72
C LEU A 119 6.06 0.28 13.57
N ASP A 120 6.86 -0.76 13.79
CA ASP A 120 8.32 -0.70 13.66
C ASP A 120 8.78 -0.57 12.20
N LEU A 121 8.17 -1.33 11.30
CA LEU A 121 8.52 -1.33 9.88
C LEU A 121 7.33 -0.91 9.03
N ARG A 122 7.56 0.14 8.25
CA ARG A 122 6.56 0.84 7.44
C ARG A 122 7.10 0.86 6.02
N MET A 123 6.78 -0.19 5.27
CA MET A 123 7.55 -0.62 4.10
C MET A 123 6.79 -0.47 2.79
N LEU A 124 7.48 -0.05 1.73
CA LEU A 124 6.97 -0.13 0.37
C LEU A 124 7.66 -1.23 -0.42
N ASP A 125 6.88 -2.04 -1.13
CA ASP A 125 7.36 -3.02 -2.10
C ASP A 125 7.28 -2.42 -3.50
N HIS A 126 8.41 -2.40 -4.22
CA HIS A 126 8.43 -2.08 -5.64
C HIS A 126 8.32 -3.33 -6.49
N TRP A 127 7.39 -3.34 -7.43
CA TRP A 127 7.26 -4.40 -8.43
C TRP A 127 8.04 -4.06 -9.72
N ASP A 128 9.22 -3.47 -9.52
CA ASP A 128 10.07 -2.99 -10.60
C ASP A 128 10.96 -4.11 -11.11
N ASN A 129 10.89 -4.39 -12.41
CA ASN A 129 11.80 -5.30 -13.10
C ASN A 129 13.06 -4.54 -13.49
N VAL A 130 14.22 -5.18 -13.33
CA VAL A 130 15.52 -4.61 -13.70
C VAL A 130 15.61 -4.54 -15.23
N ASP A 131 15.24 -5.64 -15.89
CA ASP A 131 15.03 -5.68 -17.34
C ASP A 131 13.55 -5.49 -17.66
N VAL A 132 13.25 -4.89 -18.83
CA VAL A 132 11.86 -4.79 -19.29
C VAL A 132 11.33 -6.18 -19.61
N HIS A 133 10.45 -6.71 -18.76
CA HIS A 133 9.84 -8.01 -18.98
C HIS A 133 8.85 -7.94 -20.16
N PRO A 134 8.86 -8.90 -21.09
CA PRO A 134 8.05 -8.82 -22.32
C PRO A 134 6.54 -8.80 -22.07
N VAL A 135 6.09 -9.31 -20.92
CA VAL A 135 4.66 -9.35 -20.54
C VAL A 135 4.33 -8.34 -19.44
N MET A 136 5.22 -8.17 -18.47
CA MET A 136 4.94 -7.39 -17.25
C MET A 136 5.44 -5.95 -17.37
N GLY A 137 6.22 -5.64 -18.40
CA GLY A 137 6.84 -4.34 -18.59
C GLY A 137 7.97 -4.09 -17.60
N GLN A 138 8.33 -2.82 -17.44
CA GLN A 138 9.38 -2.40 -16.53
C GLN A 138 8.95 -2.35 -15.06
N VAL A 139 7.67 -2.09 -14.81
CA VAL A 139 7.07 -2.14 -13.48
C VAL A 139 5.81 -2.97 -13.62
N GLU A 140 5.79 -4.15 -13.00
CA GLU A 140 4.59 -5.00 -12.99
C GLU A 140 3.48 -4.26 -12.23
N ARG A 141 2.33 -4.10 -12.90
CA ARG A 141 1.22 -3.25 -12.43
C ARG A 141 1.63 -1.78 -12.18
N GLY A 142 2.64 -1.29 -12.89
CA GLY A 142 3.04 0.12 -12.82
C GLY A 142 2.23 1.02 -13.76
N TYR A 143 1.54 2.01 -13.20
CA TYR A 143 0.71 2.96 -13.95
C TYR A 143 1.23 4.40 -13.90
N ALA A 144 2.50 4.58 -13.52
CA ALA A 144 3.11 5.87 -13.26
C ALA A 144 4.42 6.14 -14.03
N GLY A 145 4.65 5.44 -15.13
CA GLY A 145 5.90 5.49 -15.89
C GLY A 145 6.76 4.24 -15.69
N GLY A 146 8.05 4.35 -15.99
CA GLY A 146 9.04 3.31 -15.74
C GLY A 146 9.54 3.29 -14.30
N SER A 147 10.53 2.43 -14.03
CA SER A 147 11.09 2.25 -12.68
C SER A 147 11.84 3.49 -12.20
N LEU A 148 11.75 3.79 -10.89
CA LEU A 148 12.58 4.81 -10.24
C LEU A 148 14.04 4.37 -10.09
N PHE A 149 14.30 3.06 -10.10
CA PHE A 149 15.60 2.47 -9.77
C PHE A 149 16.30 1.87 -10.97
N TRP A 150 15.56 1.31 -11.93
CA TRP A 150 16.13 0.51 -13.01
C TRP A 150 15.82 1.09 -14.38
N ARG A 151 16.78 1.02 -15.31
CA ARG A 151 16.60 1.36 -16.73
C ARG A 151 17.58 0.56 -17.56
N ASP A 152 17.08 -0.01 -18.65
CA ASP A 152 17.90 -0.77 -19.61
C ASP A 152 18.75 -1.87 -18.94
N GLY A 153 18.18 -2.55 -17.94
CA GLY A 153 18.83 -3.65 -17.24
C GLY A 153 19.82 -3.25 -16.15
N GLN A 154 19.94 -1.96 -15.82
CA GLN A 154 20.93 -1.41 -14.88
C GLN A 154 20.31 -0.42 -13.89
N ALA A 155 20.96 -0.16 -12.77
CA ALA A 155 20.60 0.93 -11.88
C ALA A 155 20.64 2.28 -12.61
N ARG A 156 19.63 3.11 -12.37
CA ARG A 156 19.51 4.45 -12.95
C ARG A 156 20.56 5.38 -12.37
N ALA A 157 21.26 6.10 -13.24
CA ALA A 157 22.21 7.16 -12.87
C ALA A 157 21.50 8.49 -12.53
N GLU A 158 20.44 8.43 -11.71
CA GLU A 158 19.64 9.59 -11.29
C GLU A 158 19.50 9.63 -9.74
N PRO A 159 20.60 9.70 -8.98
CA PRO A 159 20.59 9.59 -7.51
C PRO A 159 19.72 10.67 -6.84
N GLU A 160 19.73 11.89 -7.38
CA GLU A 160 18.90 13.00 -6.88
C GLU A 160 17.40 12.69 -6.90
N ARG A 161 16.95 11.88 -7.87
CA ARG A 161 15.55 11.49 -7.96
C ARG A 161 15.18 10.44 -6.90
N VAL A 162 16.07 9.48 -6.67
CA VAL A 162 15.94 8.49 -5.58
C VAL A 162 15.96 9.19 -4.23
N ARG A 163 16.87 10.14 -4.03
CA ARG A 163 16.96 10.97 -2.82
C ARG A 163 15.67 11.77 -2.58
N ALA A 164 15.13 12.39 -3.63
CA ALA A 164 13.86 13.13 -3.54
C ALA A 164 12.67 12.22 -3.23
N TYR A 165 12.67 11.00 -3.75
CA TYR A 165 11.67 10.00 -3.40
C TYR A 165 11.79 9.59 -1.92
N GLY A 166 13.01 9.30 -1.45
CA GLY A 166 13.27 9.00 -0.03
C GLY A 166 12.81 10.13 0.90
N ARG A 167 13.01 11.39 0.48
CA ARG A 167 12.51 12.58 1.19
C ARG A 167 10.98 12.61 1.33
N LEU A 168 10.25 12.32 0.25
CA LEU A 168 8.78 12.23 0.26
C LEU A 168 8.31 11.11 1.21
N LEU A 169 8.92 9.94 1.10
CA LEU A 169 8.61 8.77 1.92
C LEU A 169 8.85 8.99 3.42
N ALA A 170 9.99 9.58 3.80
CA ALA A 170 10.25 9.90 5.20
C ALA A 170 9.30 10.96 5.78
N ALA A 171 8.82 11.89 4.93
CA ALA A 171 7.83 12.89 5.33
C ALA A 171 6.44 12.29 5.62
N SER A 172 6.06 11.20 4.96
CA SER A 172 4.84 10.46 5.29
C SER A 172 5.07 9.49 6.46
N GLY A 173 6.29 8.98 6.63
CA GLY A 173 6.70 8.13 7.75
C GLY A 173 7.24 6.76 7.34
N VAL A 174 7.34 6.45 6.04
CA VAL A 174 7.92 5.20 5.53
C VAL A 174 9.40 5.11 5.91
N ASN A 175 9.86 3.94 6.35
CA ASN A 175 11.25 3.70 6.78
C ASN A 175 11.90 2.46 6.13
N ALA A 176 11.21 1.79 5.21
CA ALA A 176 11.75 0.64 4.50
C ALA A 176 11.24 0.57 3.07
N LEU A 177 12.05 0.00 2.18
CA LEU A 177 11.68 -0.15 0.78
C LEU A 177 12.33 -1.37 0.13
N GLY A 178 11.54 -2.25 -0.48
CA GLY A 178 11.98 -3.28 -1.42
C GLY A 178 12.16 -2.67 -2.81
N VAL A 179 13.34 -2.83 -3.43
CA VAL A 179 13.71 -2.09 -4.66
C VAL A 179 13.43 -2.84 -5.97
N ASN A 180 12.98 -4.09 -5.91
CA ASN A 180 12.78 -4.94 -7.08
C ASN A 180 11.58 -5.87 -6.92
N ASN A 181 11.08 -6.33 -8.06
CA ASN A 181 9.89 -7.16 -8.14
C ASN A 181 10.00 -8.45 -7.34
N VAL A 182 8.89 -8.82 -6.69
CA VAL A 182 8.72 -10.09 -5.98
C VAL A 182 8.77 -11.29 -6.92
N ASN A 183 8.44 -11.09 -8.21
CA ASN A 183 8.70 -12.04 -9.29
C ASN A 183 10.16 -11.87 -9.76
N VAL A 184 11.10 -12.57 -9.11
CA VAL A 184 12.53 -12.40 -9.35
C VAL A 184 12.98 -13.24 -10.56
N HIS A 185 13.32 -12.61 -11.69
CA HIS A 185 13.87 -13.30 -12.86
C HIS A 185 15.41 -13.38 -12.82
N ALA A 186 16.01 -13.88 -13.91
CA ALA A 186 17.44 -14.16 -13.98
C ALA A 186 18.32 -12.91 -13.75
N THR A 187 17.91 -11.76 -14.27
CA THR A 187 18.67 -10.51 -14.14
C THR A 187 18.56 -9.94 -12.72
N GLU A 188 17.35 -9.95 -12.15
CA GLU A 188 17.06 -9.52 -10.79
C GLU A 188 17.76 -10.43 -9.76
N ALA A 189 17.83 -11.74 -10.01
CA ALA A 189 18.51 -12.68 -9.11
C ALA A 189 19.98 -12.30 -8.88
N ARG A 190 20.67 -11.78 -9.92
CA ARG A 190 22.07 -11.34 -9.81
C ARG A 190 22.29 -10.17 -8.86
N LEU A 191 21.25 -9.38 -8.53
CA LEU A 191 21.33 -8.31 -7.53
C LEU A 191 21.79 -8.82 -6.15
N LEU A 192 21.53 -10.09 -5.82
CA LEU A 192 21.96 -10.70 -4.56
C LEU A 192 23.48 -10.98 -4.51
N THR A 193 24.16 -11.03 -5.66
CA THR A 193 25.55 -11.48 -5.75
C THR A 193 26.43 -10.46 -6.43
N ASP A 194 26.75 -10.65 -7.70
CA ASP A 194 27.73 -9.83 -8.42
C ASP A 194 27.24 -8.44 -8.81
N ARG A 195 25.95 -8.13 -8.60
CA ARG A 195 25.35 -6.81 -8.82
C ARG A 195 24.90 -6.09 -7.55
N ILE A 196 25.27 -6.59 -6.36
CA ILE A 196 24.83 -5.99 -5.09
C ILE A 196 25.28 -4.52 -4.92
N GLY A 197 26.37 -4.11 -5.56
CA GLY A 197 26.83 -2.72 -5.56
C GLY A 197 25.83 -1.74 -6.19
N GLU A 198 24.96 -2.19 -7.10
CA GLU A 198 23.88 -1.36 -7.66
C GLU A 198 22.77 -1.12 -6.63
N VAL A 199 22.44 -2.13 -5.83
CA VAL A 199 21.51 -2.00 -4.70
C VAL A 199 22.10 -1.09 -3.63
N ALA A 200 23.40 -1.17 -3.39
CA ALA A 200 24.12 -0.32 -2.44
C ALA A 200 24.04 1.16 -2.80
N ALA A 201 24.22 1.49 -4.09
CA ALA A 201 24.09 2.87 -4.57
C ALA A 201 22.66 3.43 -4.33
N ILE A 202 21.62 2.60 -4.48
CA ILE A 202 20.25 3.00 -4.16
C ILE A 202 20.08 3.16 -2.64
N ALA A 203 20.62 2.23 -1.85
CA ALA A 203 20.56 2.28 -0.39
C ALA A 203 21.25 3.53 0.17
N ASP A 204 22.37 3.95 -0.42
CA ASP A 204 23.09 5.17 -0.04
C ASP A 204 22.20 6.41 -0.13
N GLU A 205 21.43 6.55 -1.20
CA GLU A 205 20.52 7.67 -1.40
C GLU A 205 19.32 7.63 -0.44
N LEU A 206 18.77 6.44 -0.17
CA LEU A 206 17.63 6.25 0.74
C LEU A 206 18.02 6.40 2.22
N ARG A 207 19.24 6.02 2.60
CA ARG A 207 19.75 6.11 3.98
C ARG A 207 19.78 7.53 4.51
N HIS A 208 19.95 8.53 3.64
CA HIS A 208 19.87 9.94 4.03
C HIS A 208 18.55 10.30 4.72
N TYR A 209 17.48 9.56 4.44
CA TYR A 209 16.16 9.76 5.01
C TYR A 209 15.71 8.62 5.94
N GLY A 210 16.66 7.82 6.42
CA GLY A 210 16.39 6.76 7.39
C GLY A 210 15.62 5.57 6.80
N ILE A 211 15.65 5.38 5.47
CA ILE A 211 14.94 4.29 4.80
C ILE A 211 15.91 3.14 4.55
N ARG A 212 15.59 1.96 5.09
CA ARG A 212 16.37 0.73 4.87
C ARG A 212 15.94 0.00 3.60
N THR A 213 16.91 -0.35 2.78
CA THR A 213 16.69 -1.11 1.55
C THR A 213 16.52 -2.60 1.85
N HIS A 214 15.53 -3.20 1.20
CA HIS A 214 15.27 -4.63 1.14
C HIS A 214 15.36 -5.10 -0.31
N LEU A 215 15.54 -6.40 -0.50
CA LEU A 215 15.63 -7.01 -1.82
C LEU A 215 14.68 -8.21 -1.94
N SER A 216 13.88 -8.26 -2.99
CA SER A 216 13.16 -9.47 -3.35
C SER A 216 14.16 -10.49 -3.90
N VAL A 217 14.15 -11.72 -3.39
CA VAL A 217 15.08 -12.79 -3.80
C VAL A 217 14.34 -14.03 -4.29
N SER A 218 14.94 -14.73 -5.26
CA SER A 218 14.44 -16.03 -5.69
C SER A 218 14.81 -17.11 -4.67
N PHE A 219 13.86 -17.93 -4.25
CA PHE A 219 14.15 -19.08 -3.39
C PHE A 219 15.12 -20.07 -4.06
N ALA A 220 15.11 -20.13 -5.40
CA ALA A 220 16.00 -20.97 -6.20
C ALA A 220 17.38 -20.34 -6.45
N ALA A 221 17.74 -19.23 -5.78
CA ALA A 221 19.05 -18.59 -5.96
C ALA A 221 20.27 -19.52 -5.80
N PRO A 222 20.28 -20.53 -4.90
CA PRO A 222 21.38 -21.51 -4.86
C PRO A 222 21.60 -22.28 -6.18
N LEU A 223 20.52 -22.59 -6.90
CA LEU A 223 20.59 -23.21 -8.23
C LEU A 223 21.07 -22.19 -9.27
N LEU A 224 20.43 -21.02 -9.30
CA LEU A 224 20.59 -20.01 -10.35
C LEU A 224 21.96 -19.32 -10.31
N LEU A 225 22.48 -19.07 -9.11
CA LEU A 225 23.65 -18.23 -8.86
C LEU A 225 24.78 -19.00 -8.15
N GLY A 226 24.43 -20.06 -7.40
CA GLY A 226 25.38 -20.83 -6.61
C GLY A 226 25.96 -22.05 -7.32
N GLY A 227 25.33 -22.51 -8.41
CA GLY A 227 25.73 -23.74 -9.10
C GLY A 227 25.49 -25.01 -8.27
N LEU A 228 24.58 -24.96 -7.29
CA LEU A 228 24.12 -26.14 -6.57
C LEU A 228 23.10 -26.92 -7.41
N ASP A 229 22.95 -28.20 -7.12
CA ASP A 229 21.96 -29.08 -7.77
C ASP A 229 20.59 -29.09 -7.07
N THR A 230 20.46 -28.39 -5.93
CA THR A 230 19.24 -28.29 -5.13
C THR A 230 19.06 -26.91 -4.50
N ALA A 231 17.81 -26.56 -4.15
CA ALA A 231 17.48 -25.46 -3.24
C ALA A 231 16.66 -25.94 -2.03
N ASP A 232 16.79 -27.21 -1.62
CA ASP A 232 16.16 -27.74 -0.41
C ASP A 232 16.65 -26.95 0.83
N PRO A 233 15.78 -26.29 1.60
CA PRO A 233 16.18 -25.49 2.77
C PRO A 233 16.83 -26.29 3.90
N LEU A 234 16.70 -27.62 3.90
CA LEU A 234 17.36 -28.50 4.86
C LEU A 234 18.71 -29.04 4.38
N ASP A 235 19.09 -28.79 3.12
CA ASP A 235 20.42 -29.14 2.62
C ASP A 235 21.51 -28.23 3.21
N GLU A 236 22.60 -28.83 3.69
CA GLU A 236 23.68 -28.08 4.34
C GLU A 236 24.47 -27.20 3.36
N GLY A 237 24.56 -27.59 2.09
CA GLY A 237 25.17 -26.78 1.04
C GLY A 237 24.34 -25.53 0.75
N VAL A 238 23.02 -25.67 0.67
CA VAL A 238 22.07 -24.55 0.51
C VAL A 238 22.17 -23.59 1.69
N ARG A 239 22.19 -24.10 2.92
CA ARG A 239 22.35 -23.28 4.15
C ARG A 239 23.66 -22.52 4.16
N ALA A 240 24.77 -23.17 3.83
CA ALA A 240 26.08 -22.53 3.75
C ALA A 240 26.12 -21.44 2.66
N TRP A 241 25.49 -21.70 1.52
CA TRP A 241 25.41 -20.74 0.42
C TRP A 241 24.66 -19.48 0.82
N TRP A 242 23.48 -19.61 1.45
CA TRP A 242 22.70 -18.45 1.90
C TRP A 242 23.42 -17.62 2.95
N ARG A 243 24.07 -18.26 3.94
CA ARG A 243 24.89 -17.54 4.93
C ARG A 243 25.97 -16.70 4.24
N ALA A 244 26.74 -17.30 3.34
CA ALA A 244 27.80 -16.61 2.62
C ALA A 244 27.28 -15.50 1.68
N ALA A 245 26.11 -15.69 1.07
CA ALA A 245 25.48 -14.64 0.25
C ALA A 245 25.04 -13.46 1.11
N VAL A 246 24.39 -13.73 2.25
CA VAL A 246 23.95 -12.70 3.20
C VAL A 246 25.14 -11.94 3.79
N ASP A 247 26.21 -12.62 4.20
CA ASP A 247 27.41 -11.97 4.73
C ASP A 247 27.97 -10.95 3.73
N ARG A 248 28.05 -11.31 2.44
CA ARG A 248 28.49 -10.38 1.38
C ARG A 248 27.54 -9.20 1.19
N VAL A 249 26.23 -9.41 1.34
CA VAL A 249 25.25 -8.30 1.27
C VAL A 249 25.54 -7.29 2.38
N TYR A 250 25.74 -7.74 3.61
CA TYR A 250 25.99 -6.86 4.76
C TYR A 250 27.39 -6.24 4.76
N GLU A 251 28.39 -6.86 4.12
CA GLU A 251 29.68 -6.23 3.85
C GLU A 251 29.53 -4.98 2.95
N VAL A 252 28.60 -5.01 2.00
CA VAL A 252 28.37 -3.91 1.04
C VAL A 252 27.32 -2.92 1.54
N ILE A 253 26.29 -3.40 2.23
CA ILE A 253 25.16 -2.61 2.75
C ILE A 253 24.99 -2.94 4.25
N PRO A 254 25.75 -2.30 5.16
CA PRO A 254 25.79 -2.68 6.57
C PRO A 254 24.46 -2.55 7.32
N ASP A 255 23.54 -1.72 6.82
CA ASP A 255 22.21 -1.49 7.38
C ASP A 255 21.08 -2.09 6.52
N PHE A 256 21.41 -3.09 5.69
CA PHE A 256 20.44 -3.80 4.87
C PHE A 256 19.27 -4.32 5.70
N GLY A 257 18.05 -4.11 5.21
CA GLY A 257 16.83 -4.44 5.95
C GLY A 257 16.51 -5.92 5.95
N GLY A 258 16.73 -6.58 4.80
CA GLY A 258 16.48 -8.01 4.63
C GLY A 258 15.79 -8.34 3.30
N PHE A 259 15.10 -9.48 3.27
CA PHE A 259 14.58 -10.05 2.03
C PHE A 259 13.06 -10.07 1.96
N VAL A 260 12.52 -9.93 0.75
CA VAL A 260 11.12 -10.25 0.41
C VAL A 260 11.09 -11.51 -0.43
N VAL A 261 10.16 -12.42 -0.16
CA VAL A 261 10.09 -13.72 -0.85
C VAL A 261 8.66 -14.04 -1.26
N LYS A 262 8.48 -14.24 -2.58
CA LYS A 262 7.31 -14.91 -3.15
C LYS A 262 7.74 -16.33 -3.57
N ALA A 263 7.19 -17.35 -2.92
CA ALA A 263 7.55 -18.74 -3.12
C ALA A 263 6.29 -19.61 -3.26
N ASP A 264 6.36 -20.65 -4.09
CA ASP A 264 5.26 -21.58 -4.39
C ASP A 264 3.96 -20.89 -4.86
N SER A 265 4.09 -19.76 -5.55
CA SER A 265 2.98 -18.92 -5.98
C SER A 265 3.17 -18.48 -7.44
N GLU A 266 2.15 -18.69 -8.27
CA GLU A 266 2.12 -18.29 -9.69
C GLU A 266 3.37 -18.75 -10.49
N GLY A 267 3.86 -19.96 -10.20
CA GLY A 267 5.02 -20.54 -10.86
C GLY A 267 6.38 -20.15 -10.27
N GLN A 268 6.43 -19.31 -9.23
CA GLN A 268 7.68 -19.03 -8.51
C GLN A 268 8.14 -20.25 -7.70
N PRO A 269 9.45 -20.56 -7.71
CA PRO A 269 10.00 -21.71 -6.99
C PRO A 269 9.86 -21.53 -5.48
N GLY A 270 9.72 -22.63 -4.75
CA GLY A 270 9.60 -22.59 -3.29
C GLY A 270 9.84 -23.95 -2.63
N PRO A 271 9.69 -24.00 -1.29
CA PRO A 271 9.91 -25.20 -0.49
C PRO A 271 9.02 -26.41 -0.87
N PHE A 272 7.83 -26.22 -1.43
CA PHE A 272 6.96 -27.35 -1.80
C PHE A 272 7.59 -28.29 -2.83
N ALA A 273 8.43 -27.78 -3.73
CA ALA A 273 9.17 -28.59 -4.71
C ALA A 273 10.10 -29.63 -4.05
N TYR A 274 10.45 -29.44 -2.77
CA TYR A 274 11.34 -30.31 -1.99
C TYR A 274 10.60 -31.04 -0.87
N GLY A 275 9.26 -31.00 -0.84
CA GLY A 275 8.45 -31.58 0.23
C GLY A 275 8.67 -30.90 1.60
N ARG A 276 8.99 -29.60 1.59
CA ARG A 276 9.23 -28.80 2.80
C ARG A 276 8.10 -27.83 3.06
N SER A 277 7.99 -27.35 4.29
CA SER A 277 7.01 -26.33 4.66
C SER A 277 7.49 -24.91 4.33
N HIS A 278 6.58 -23.95 4.31
CA HIS A 278 6.94 -22.53 4.27
C HIS A 278 7.75 -22.09 5.50
N ALA A 279 7.54 -22.71 6.66
CA ALA A 279 8.35 -22.44 7.84
C ALA A 279 9.81 -22.88 7.62
N ASP A 280 10.06 -24.04 7.01
CA ASP A 280 11.43 -24.48 6.66
C ASP A 280 12.12 -23.49 5.71
N GLY A 281 11.40 -23.07 4.66
CA GLY A 281 11.91 -22.12 3.67
C GLY A 281 12.19 -20.73 4.26
N ALA A 282 11.27 -20.19 5.05
CA ALA A 282 11.45 -18.90 5.71
C ALA A 282 12.58 -18.95 6.75
N ASN A 283 12.63 -20.02 7.56
CA ASN A 283 13.61 -20.16 8.63
C ASN A 283 15.05 -20.31 8.11
N LEU A 284 15.25 -20.90 6.93
CA LEU A 284 16.55 -20.90 6.24
C LEU A 284 17.11 -19.48 6.09
N LEU A 285 16.28 -18.58 5.54
CA LEU A 285 16.69 -17.20 5.26
C LEU A 285 16.76 -16.38 6.55
N ALA A 286 15.83 -16.60 7.47
CA ALA A 286 15.81 -15.97 8.78
C ALA A 286 17.09 -16.29 9.57
N ASP A 287 17.51 -17.56 9.59
CA ASP A 287 18.73 -18.01 10.27
C ASP A 287 20.00 -17.41 9.61
N ALA A 288 19.99 -17.20 8.28
CA ALA A 288 21.10 -16.54 7.57
C ALA A 288 21.17 -15.02 7.85
N LEU A 289 20.03 -14.35 8.00
CA LEU A 289 19.93 -12.91 8.29
C LEU A 289 20.15 -12.56 9.77
N ALA A 290 19.91 -13.51 10.68
CA ALA A 290 19.92 -13.29 12.13
C ALA A 290 21.22 -12.67 12.68
N PRO A 291 22.44 -13.06 12.24
CA PRO A 291 23.69 -12.45 12.72
C PRO A 291 23.79 -10.94 12.44
N HIS A 292 23.04 -10.44 11.45
CA HIS A 292 23.08 -9.06 10.98
C HIS A 292 21.82 -8.26 11.38
N GLY A 293 20.86 -8.88 12.06
CA GLY A 293 19.60 -8.25 12.47
C GLY A 293 18.60 -8.03 11.32
N GLY A 294 18.76 -8.73 10.19
CA GLY A 294 17.86 -8.65 9.04
C GLY A 294 16.54 -9.40 9.23
N THR A 295 15.53 -9.01 8.45
CA THR A 295 14.19 -9.62 8.45
C THR A 295 13.88 -10.33 7.14
N VAL A 296 13.21 -11.47 7.18
CA VAL A 296 12.62 -12.08 5.98
C VAL A 296 11.11 -11.84 5.96
N HIS A 297 10.64 -11.17 4.92
CA HIS A 297 9.24 -10.97 4.59
C HIS A 297 8.79 -12.11 3.69
N TRP A 298 8.13 -13.11 4.27
CA TRP A 298 7.66 -14.28 3.56
C TRP A 298 6.19 -14.09 3.17
N ARG A 299 5.92 -13.91 1.87
CA ARG A 299 4.57 -13.59 1.40
C ARG A 299 3.64 -14.80 1.49
N ALA A 300 2.49 -14.62 2.13
CA ALA A 300 1.44 -15.61 2.28
C ALA A 300 0.44 -15.63 1.11
N PHE A 301 0.79 -15.01 -0.02
CA PHE A 301 0.00 -15.03 -1.24
C PHE A 301 0.25 -16.34 -2.01
N VAL A 302 -0.29 -17.44 -1.50
CA VAL A 302 -0.11 -18.80 -2.02
C VAL A 302 -1.49 -19.43 -2.25
N TYR A 303 -1.73 -19.93 -3.46
CA TYR A 303 -2.99 -20.57 -3.87
C TYR A 303 -2.78 -21.45 -5.12
N ASP A 304 -3.78 -22.26 -5.44
CA ASP A 304 -3.80 -23.04 -6.69
C ASP A 304 -4.15 -22.14 -7.89
N HIS A 305 -3.11 -21.71 -8.63
CA HIS A 305 -3.24 -20.93 -9.86
C HIS A 305 -3.55 -21.80 -11.10
N ARG A 306 -3.88 -23.08 -10.89
CA ARG A 306 -4.28 -24.05 -11.91
C ARG A 306 -5.63 -24.70 -11.58
N GLN A 307 -6.44 -24.05 -10.76
CA GLN A 307 -7.73 -24.55 -10.30
C GLN A 307 -8.65 -24.90 -11.48
N ASP A 308 -9.37 -26.03 -11.40
CA ASP A 308 -10.42 -26.35 -12.37
C ASP A 308 -11.68 -25.56 -12.02
N TRP A 309 -12.16 -24.67 -12.90
CA TRP A 309 -13.38 -23.87 -12.68
C TRP A 309 -14.64 -24.72 -12.44
N ARG A 310 -14.62 -26.01 -12.82
CA ARG A 310 -15.71 -26.95 -12.56
C ARG A 310 -15.74 -27.41 -11.11
N ASP A 311 -14.60 -27.40 -10.44
CA ASP A 311 -14.50 -27.75 -9.02
C ASP A 311 -14.92 -26.56 -8.16
N ARG A 312 -16.17 -26.64 -7.68
CA ARG A 312 -16.73 -25.66 -6.75
C ARG A 312 -16.42 -25.95 -5.28
N SER A 313 -15.67 -27.01 -4.98
CA SER A 313 -15.25 -27.34 -3.61
C SER A 313 -13.92 -26.68 -3.24
N THR A 314 -13.02 -26.49 -4.22
CA THR A 314 -11.79 -25.70 -4.03
C THR A 314 -12.12 -24.21 -4.01
N ASP A 315 -11.57 -23.49 -3.03
CA ASP A 315 -11.77 -22.04 -2.88
C ASP A 315 -10.46 -21.32 -2.65
N ARG A 316 -10.09 -20.45 -3.61
CA ARG A 316 -8.90 -19.61 -3.52
C ARG A 316 -8.87 -18.79 -2.23
N ALA A 317 -10.02 -18.28 -1.76
CA ALA A 317 -10.08 -17.45 -0.56
C ALA A 317 -9.59 -18.19 0.70
N ARG A 318 -9.70 -19.52 0.72
CA ARG A 318 -9.26 -20.34 1.85
C ARG A 318 -7.76 -20.57 1.92
N ALA A 319 -7.07 -20.45 0.78
CA ALA A 319 -5.75 -21.05 0.58
C ALA A 319 -4.69 -20.54 1.57
N ALA A 320 -4.60 -19.22 1.76
CA ALA A 320 -3.63 -18.64 2.68
C ALA A 320 -3.83 -19.13 4.13
N TYR A 321 -5.08 -19.22 4.58
CA TYR A 321 -5.37 -19.75 5.91
C TYR A 321 -4.97 -21.22 6.02
N ASP A 322 -5.43 -22.04 5.07
CA ASP A 322 -5.20 -23.50 5.11
C ASP A 322 -3.70 -23.85 5.00
N HIS A 323 -2.88 -23.01 4.34
CA HIS A 323 -1.43 -23.19 4.26
C HIS A 323 -0.67 -22.69 5.51
N PHE A 324 -1.06 -21.55 6.10
CA PHE A 324 -0.22 -20.88 7.09
C PHE A 324 -0.72 -20.98 8.54
N ALA A 325 -2.04 -21.07 8.78
CA ALA A 325 -2.54 -21.22 10.15
C ALA A 325 -1.99 -22.48 10.87
N PRO A 326 -1.83 -23.65 10.20
CA PRO A 326 -1.20 -24.82 10.83
C PRO A 326 0.29 -24.65 11.17
N LEU A 327 0.94 -23.61 10.62
CA LEU A 327 2.37 -23.32 10.82
C LEU A 327 2.62 -22.28 11.91
N ASP A 328 1.58 -21.81 12.61
CA ASP A 328 1.74 -20.82 13.67
C ASP A 328 2.74 -21.26 14.75
N GLY A 329 3.65 -20.35 15.13
CA GLY A 329 4.70 -20.61 16.11
C GLY A 329 5.91 -21.40 15.58
N GLN A 330 5.92 -21.80 14.30
CA GLN A 330 7.05 -22.51 13.69
C GLN A 330 8.07 -21.57 13.03
N PHE A 331 7.71 -20.31 12.81
CA PHE A 331 8.57 -19.30 12.19
C PHE A 331 9.56 -18.69 13.20
N ARG A 332 10.78 -18.35 12.76
CA ARG A 332 11.74 -17.58 13.57
C ARG A 332 11.22 -16.17 13.87
N GLY A 333 11.70 -15.55 14.95
CA GLY A 333 11.26 -14.20 15.36
C GLY A 333 11.56 -13.08 14.37
N ASN A 334 12.54 -13.26 13.47
CA ASN A 334 12.84 -12.36 12.36
C ASN A 334 12.27 -12.84 11.00
N ALA A 335 11.40 -13.83 11.00
CA ALA A 335 10.56 -14.20 9.86
C ALA A 335 9.16 -13.61 10.05
N VAL A 336 8.75 -12.77 9.11
CA VAL A 336 7.46 -12.07 9.12
C VAL A 336 6.60 -12.59 7.98
N LEU A 337 5.43 -13.13 8.31
CA LEU A 337 4.45 -13.53 7.30
C LEU A 337 3.73 -12.31 6.75
N GLN A 338 3.97 -11.99 5.49
CA GLN A 338 3.36 -10.86 4.79
C GLN A 338 2.06 -11.30 4.09
N VAL A 339 0.92 -10.86 4.61
CA VAL A 339 -0.41 -11.30 4.21
C VAL A 339 -1.17 -10.12 3.59
N LYS A 340 -1.72 -10.30 2.39
CA LYS A 340 -2.64 -9.31 1.80
C LYS A 340 -3.82 -9.05 2.73
N HIS A 341 -4.30 -7.81 2.77
CA HIS A 341 -5.43 -7.46 3.64
C HIS A 341 -6.69 -8.31 3.40
N GLY A 342 -6.94 -8.71 2.16
CA GLY A 342 -7.99 -9.63 1.78
C GLY A 342 -7.44 -10.93 1.17
N PRO A 343 -8.24 -12.00 1.18
CA PRO A 343 -7.82 -13.35 0.86
C PRO A 343 -7.69 -13.62 -0.65
N MET A 344 -8.16 -12.71 -1.52
CA MET A 344 -8.19 -12.91 -2.96
C MET A 344 -7.03 -12.21 -3.65
N ASP A 345 -7.16 -10.92 -3.98
CA ASP A 345 -6.15 -10.19 -4.75
C ASP A 345 -6.39 -8.67 -4.84
N PHE A 346 -6.42 -7.96 -3.72
CA PHE A 346 -6.54 -6.49 -3.72
C PHE A 346 -7.74 -5.94 -4.53
N GLN A 347 -8.85 -6.67 -4.56
CA GLN A 347 -10.07 -6.23 -5.24
C GLN A 347 -10.61 -4.94 -4.58
N VAL A 348 -11.54 -4.26 -5.27
CA VAL A 348 -12.13 -3.00 -4.80
C VAL A 348 -12.71 -3.11 -3.38
N ARG A 349 -13.28 -4.27 -3.06
CA ARG A 349 -13.67 -4.66 -1.71
C ARG A 349 -13.41 -6.15 -1.52
N GLU A 350 -12.83 -6.49 -0.38
CA GLU A 350 -12.66 -7.86 0.10
C GLU A 350 -12.93 -7.89 1.61
N PRO A 351 -13.38 -9.02 2.17
CA PRO A 351 -13.34 -9.19 3.62
C PRO A 351 -11.87 -9.30 4.08
N VAL A 352 -11.62 -9.01 5.36
CA VAL A 352 -10.26 -9.16 5.92
C VAL A 352 -9.82 -10.62 5.89
N SER A 353 -8.57 -10.88 5.47
CA SER A 353 -7.96 -12.22 5.45
C SER A 353 -8.02 -12.88 6.84
N PRO A 354 -8.69 -14.04 7.01
CA PRO A 354 -8.88 -14.67 8.32
C PRO A 354 -7.56 -15.15 8.92
N VAL A 355 -6.55 -15.43 8.09
CA VAL A 355 -5.23 -15.88 8.55
C VAL A 355 -4.52 -14.82 9.41
N ILE A 356 -4.83 -13.53 9.23
CA ILE A 356 -4.28 -12.44 10.07
C ILE A 356 -4.67 -12.64 11.54
N GLY A 357 -5.90 -13.11 11.81
CA GLY A 357 -6.38 -13.39 13.15
C GLY A 357 -6.00 -14.77 13.69
N ALA A 358 -5.36 -15.62 12.87
CA ALA A 358 -5.10 -17.03 13.17
C ALA A 358 -3.62 -17.33 13.46
N LEU A 359 -2.80 -16.30 13.65
CA LEU A 359 -1.35 -16.40 13.82
C LEU A 359 -0.84 -15.74 15.13
N PRO A 360 -1.36 -16.10 16.32
CA PRO A 360 -0.98 -15.45 17.58
C PRO A 360 0.49 -15.69 18.01
N ALA A 361 1.17 -16.71 17.48
CA ALA A 361 2.57 -17.01 17.81
C ALA A 361 3.55 -16.67 16.67
N THR A 362 3.09 -15.99 15.61
CA THR A 362 3.89 -15.63 14.44
C THR A 362 3.78 -14.14 14.16
N ARG A 363 4.89 -13.50 13.81
CA ARG A 363 4.90 -12.09 13.44
C ARG A 363 4.26 -11.90 12.05
N VAL A 364 3.23 -11.06 11.97
CA VAL A 364 2.47 -10.82 10.72
C VAL A 364 2.74 -9.42 10.20
N ALA A 365 2.83 -9.30 8.87
CA ALA A 365 2.69 -8.05 8.15
C ALA A 365 1.38 -8.03 7.36
N VAL A 366 0.72 -6.87 7.32
CA VAL A 366 -0.41 -6.65 6.44
C VAL A 366 0.09 -5.97 5.16
N GLU A 367 -0.19 -6.57 4.01
CA GLU A 367 0.14 -6.06 2.68
C GLU A 367 -1.08 -5.36 2.08
N LEU A 368 -0.91 -4.08 1.74
CA LEU A 368 -1.85 -3.24 1.01
C LEU A 368 -1.35 -3.01 -0.43
N GLN A 369 -2.17 -2.41 -1.28
CA GLN A 369 -1.76 -2.04 -2.63
C GLN A 369 -2.02 -0.55 -2.85
N VAL A 370 -0.95 0.26 -2.93
CA VAL A 370 -1.07 1.69 -3.28
C VAL A 370 -1.29 1.83 -4.77
N THR A 371 -0.61 1.01 -5.58
CA THR A 371 -0.88 0.96 -7.02
C THR A 371 -2.27 0.42 -7.27
N GLN A 372 -2.98 1.04 -8.19
CA GLN A 372 -4.42 0.83 -8.31
C GLN A 372 -4.77 -0.29 -9.30
N GLU A 373 -4.20 -1.48 -9.16
CA GLU A 373 -4.37 -2.56 -10.15
C GLU A 373 -5.84 -2.84 -10.49
N TYR A 374 -6.64 -3.07 -9.44
CA TYR A 374 -8.08 -3.32 -9.51
C TYR A 374 -8.94 -2.11 -9.10
N THR A 375 -8.31 -0.99 -8.78
CA THR A 375 -8.96 0.25 -8.33
C THR A 375 -8.74 1.40 -9.32
N GLY A 376 -8.67 1.06 -10.62
CA GLY A 376 -8.73 2.02 -11.73
C GLY A 376 -7.39 2.48 -12.30
N GLN A 377 -6.29 1.83 -11.96
CA GLN A 377 -4.96 1.95 -12.58
C GLN A 377 -4.41 3.36 -12.68
N GLN A 378 -4.68 4.20 -11.67
CA GLN A 378 -4.35 5.62 -11.68
C GLN A 378 -4.92 6.37 -12.91
N ARG A 379 -5.95 5.80 -13.56
CA ARG A 379 -6.81 6.45 -14.54
C ARG A 379 -8.09 6.96 -13.92
N HIS A 380 -8.51 6.33 -12.82
CA HIS A 380 -9.65 6.75 -12.02
C HIS A 380 -9.15 7.35 -10.70
N VAL A 381 -9.83 8.40 -10.23
CA VAL A 381 -9.67 8.88 -8.86
C VAL A 381 -10.22 7.81 -7.91
N CYS A 382 -9.38 7.29 -7.03
CA CYS A 382 -9.76 6.32 -6.00
C CYS A 382 -8.87 6.51 -4.77
N ALA A 383 -9.39 7.21 -3.76
CA ALA A 383 -8.73 7.42 -2.48
C ALA A 383 -8.88 6.15 -1.61
N LEU A 384 -7.76 5.48 -1.33
CA LEU A 384 -7.76 4.15 -0.69
C LEU A 384 -7.67 4.19 0.84
N ALA A 385 -7.35 5.36 1.42
CA ALA A 385 -7.25 5.52 2.87
C ALA A 385 -8.52 5.11 3.65
N PRO A 386 -9.77 5.38 3.17
CA PRO A 386 -10.98 4.86 3.80
C PRO A 386 -11.02 3.33 3.87
N MET A 387 -10.78 2.65 2.74
CA MET A 387 -10.74 1.18 2.68
C MET A 387 -9.69 0.60 3.62
N TRP A 388 -8.47 1.15 3.61
CA TRP A 388 -7.41 0.69 4.49
C TRP A 388 -7.73 0.93 5.96
N SER A 389 -8.41 2.03 6.29
CA SER A 389 -8.88 2.29 7.66
C SER A 389 -9.94 1.30 8.09
N GLU A 390 -10.87 0.88 7.23
CA GLU A 390 -11.82 -0.19 7.53
C GLU A 390 -11.09 -1.51 7.84
N VAL A 391 -10.12 -1.89 7.00
CA VAL A 391 -9.27 -3.07 7.21
C VAL A 391 -8.51 -2.99 8.53
N LEU A 392 -7.76 -1.91 8.77
CA LEU A 392 -6.88 -1.78 9.93
C LEU A 392 -7.65 -1.71 11.25
N ARG A 393 -8.91 -1.23 11.23
CA ARG A 393 -9.76 -1.14 12.43
C ARG A 393 -10.63 -2.37 12.65
N PHE A 394 -10.74 -3.27 11.67
CA PHE A 394 -11.43 -4.54 11.82
C PHE A 394 -10.82 -5.35 12.97
N ARG A 395 -11.65 -6.01 13.79
CA ARG A 395 -11.22 -6.82 14.94
C ARG A 395 -11.45 -8.29 14.64
N PRO A 396 -10.44 -9.09 14.26
CA PRO A 396 -10.66 -10.47 13.82
C PRO A 396 -11.34 -11.40 14.83
N SER A 397 -11.24 -11.11 16.13
CA SER A 397 -11.90 -11.84 17.22
C SER A 397 -13.22 -11.18 17.70
N GLY A 398 -13.64 -10.08 17.07
CA GLY A 398 -14.80 -9.28 17.45
C GLY A 398 -14.68 -8.60 18.83
N GLY A 399 -15.74 -7.92 19.23
CA GLY A 399 -15.85 -7.27 20.55
C GLY A 399 -14.66 -6.36 20.88
N ASP A 400 -14.06 -6.58 22.05
CA ASP A 400 -12.91 -5.82 22.56
C ASP A 400 -11.54 -6.42 22.15
N GLY A 401 -11.51 -7.44 21.28
CA GLY A 401 -10.28 -8.05 20.79
C GLY A 401 -9.47 -7.11 19.88
N PRO A 402 -8.16 -7.30 19.69
CA PRO A 402 -7.31 -6.33 18.98
C PRO A 402 -7.76 -6.10 17.54
N THR A 403 -7.58 -4.86 17.05
CA THR A 403 -7.76 -4.54 15.62
C THR A 403 -6.64 -5.16 14.78
N VAL A 404 -6.84 -5.28 13.46
CA VAL A 404 -5.78 -5.68 12.51
C VAL A 404 -4.55 -4.79 12.64
N GLY A 405 -4.74 -3.47 12.78
CA GLY A 405 -3.66 -2.51 13.02
C GLY A 405 -2.92 -2.75 14.33
N GLN A 406 -3.62 -3.19 15.39
CA GLN A 406 -3.00 -3.58 16.66
C GLN A 406 -2.29 -4.92 16.59
N LEU A 407 -2.82 -5.90 15.85
CA LEU A 407 -2.13 -7.17 15.57
C LEU A 407 -0.85 -6.93 14.76
N ALA A 408 -0.86 -5.92 13.91
CA ALA A 408 0.32 -5.48 13.17
C ALA A 408 1.26 -4.58 14.01
N ALA A 409 0.88 -4.09 15.20
CA ALA A 409 1.66 -3.10 15.99
C ALA A 409 3.06 -3.59 16.38
N ASP A 410 3.19 -4.87 16.75
CA ASP A 410 4.49 -5.53 16.97
C ASP A 410 5.14 -5.98 15.65
N GLY A 411 4.46 -5.78 14.51
CA GLY A 411 4.76 -6.25 13.17
C GLY A 411 5.00 -5.13 12.16
N VAL A 412 4.62 -5.39 10.91
CA VAL A 412 5.02 -4.59 9.74
C VAL A 412 3.76 -4.22 8.94
N LEU A 413 3.68 -2.99 8.43
CA LEU A 413 2.71 -2.66 7.37
C LEU A 413 3.48 -2.48 6.06
N VAL A 414 3.07 -3.23 5.05
CA VAL A 414 3.67 -3.22 3.72
C VAL A 414 2.65 -2.71 2.72
N ALA A 415 3.08 -1.98 1.70
CA ALA A 415 2.23 -1.76 0.54
C ALA A 415 3.00 -1.78 -0.77
N VAL A 416 2.34 -2.25 -1.83
CA VAL A 416 2.88 -2.18 -3.19
C VAL A 416 2.86 -0.73 -3.68
N SER A 417 4.03 -0.20 -4.04
CA SER A 417 4.22 1.20 -4.44
C SER A 417 3.43 1.55 -5.71
N ASN A 418 2.90 2.78 -5.78
CA ASN A 418 2.30 3.35 -6.99
C ASN A 418 3.22 4.33 -7.74
N ALA A 419 4.46 4.46 -7.26
CA ALA A 419 5.39 5.46 -7.77
C ALA A 419 6.19 4.94 -8.97
N GLY A 420 6.49 5.82 -9.91
CA GLY A 420 7.30 5.58 -11.10
C GLY A 420 7.98 6.85 -11.59
N ASP A 421 8.65 6.76 -12.73
CA ASP A 421 9.44 7.85 -13.29
C ASP A 421 8.66 8.93 -14.05
N GLY A 422 7.33 8.87 -14.03
CA GLY A 422 6.46 9.92 -14.54
C GLY A 422 6.60 11.25 -13.78
N PRO A 423 6.18 12.37 -14.39
CA PRO A 423 6.40 13.72 -13.83
C PRO A 423 5.66 13.97 -12.52
N PHE A 424 4.57 13.24 -12.26
CA PHE A 424 3.77 13.35 -11.04
C PHE A 424 4.06 12.27 -9.99
N TRP A 425 5.08 11.44 -10.20
CA TRP A 425 5.41 10.24 -9.42
C TRP A 425 4.39 9.11 -9.52
N THR A 426 3.09 9.40 -9.42
CA THR A 426 2.02 8.41 -9.28
C THR A 426 1.11 8.31 -10.50
N GLY A 427 1.50 8.89 -11.64
CA GLY A 427 0.70 8.94 -12.88
C GLY A 427 -0.49 9.90 -12.79
N HIS A 428 -1.43 9.60 -11.87
CA HIS A 428 -2.50 10.49 -11.46
C HIS A 428 -2.01 11.43 -10.34
N PRO A 429 -2.08 12.77 -10.50
CA PRO A 429 -1.64 13.69 -9.45
C PRO A 429 -2.35 13.47 -8.10
N LEU A 430 -3.67 13.21 -8.12
CA LEU A 430 -4.40 12.92 -6.88
C LEU A 430 -4.06 11.55 -6.25
N ALA A 431 -3.42 10.61 -6.96
CA ALA A 431 -2.97 9.34 -6.36
C ALA A 431 -1.71 9.50 -5.48
N GLN A 432 -1.09 10.69 -5.47
CA GLN A 432 -0.09 11.06 -4.47
C GLN A 432 -0.66 10.99 -3.05
N PHE A 433 -1.96 11.25 -2.88
CA PHE A 433 -2.64 11.11 -1.60
C PHE A 433 -2.56 9.67 -1.06
N ASN A 434 -2.72 8.65 -1.91
CA ASN A 434 -2.66 7.25 -1.47
C ASN A 434 -1.28 6.89 -0.92
N LEU A 435 -0.21 7.34 -1.58
CA LEU A 435 1.17 7.11 -1.12
C LEU A 435 1.46 7.85 0.21
N TYR A 436 1.00 9.09 0.33
CA TYR A 436 1.09 9.85 1.57
C TYR A 436 0.30 9.17 2.71
N ALA A 437 -0.97 8.84 2.47
CA ALA A 437 -1.87 8.28 3.45
C ALA A 437 -1.41 6.90 3.94
N PHE A 438 -0.83 6.08 3.07
CA PHE A 438 -0.18 4.83 3.47
C PHE A 438 0.86 5.07 4.58
N GLY A 439 1.81 5.98 4.36
CA GLY A 439 2.84 6.29 5.36
C GLY A 439 2.25 6.83 6.67
N ARG A 440 1.19 7.63 6.59
CA ARG A 440 0.49 8.15 7.79
C ARG A 440 -0.26 7.07 8.56
N LEU A 441 -0.95 6.16 7.87
CA LEU A 441 -1.60 4.99 8.49
C LEU A 441 -0.58 4.00 9.05
N ALA A 442 0.58 3.86 8.40
CA ALA A 442 1.67 3.06 8.92
C ALA A 442 2.27 3.69 10.21
N TRP A 443 2.26 5.02 10.31
CA TRP A 443 2.63 5.72 11.54
C TRP A 443 1.57 5.55 12.64
N ASN A 444 0.28 5.68 12.29
CA ASN A 444 -0.85 5.53 13.20
C ASN A 444 -2.03 4.84 12.48
N PRO A 445 -2.24 3.53 12.70
CA PRO A 445 -3.34 2.78 12.09
C PRO A 445 -4.73 3.29 12.46
N ASP A 446 -4.86 3.99 13.59
CA ASP A 446 -6.11 4.59 14.07
C ASP A 446 -6.31 6.03 13.55
N ALA A 447 -5.50 6.50 12.60
CA ALA A 447 -5.70 7.83 12.02
C ALA A 447 -7.01 7.90 11.23
N GLU A 448 -7.71 9.03 11.31
CA GLU A 448 -8.94 9.27 10.56
C GLU A 448 -8.61 9.65 9.10
N PRO A 449 -9.13 8.93 8.09
CA PRO A 449 -8.81 9.19 6.68
C PRO A 449 -9.09 10.64 6.23
N GLN A 450 -10.16 11.25 6.76
CA GLN A 450 -10.49 12.65 6.44
C GLN A 450 -9.43 13.63 6.96
N GLN A 451 -8.89 13.39 8.16
CA GLN A 451 -7.80 14.19 8.69
C GLN A 451 -6.52 14.02 7.85
N LEU A 452 -6.24 12.80 7.40
CA LEU A 452 -5.09 12.54 6.52
C LEU A 452 -5.23 13.28 5.19
N LEU A 453 -6.44 13.31 4.63
CA LEU A 453 -6.73 14.06 3.40
C LEU A 453 -6.53 15.55 3.61
N ASP A 454 -7.00 16.09 4.73
CA ASP A 454 -6.80 17.49 5.08
C ASP A 454 -5.34 17.87 5.23
N ASP A 455 -4.58 17.08 5.98
CA ASP A 455 -3.14 17.28 6.15
C ASP A 455 -2.44 17.27 4.78
N TRP A 456 -2.80 16.32 3.91
CA TRP A 456 -2.23 16.23 2.56
C TRP A 456 -2.59 17.44 1.70
N ILE A 457 -3.84 17.92 1.75
CA ILE A 457 -4.28 19.11 1.00
C ILE A 457 -3.50 20.34 1.47
N GLU A 458 -3.45 20.59 2.78
CA GLU A 458 -2.77 21.77 3.33
C GLU A 458 -1.27 21.75 3.06
N LEU A 459 -0.67 20.55 3.06
CA LEU A 459 0.74 20.37 2.78
C LEU A 459 1.09 20.44 1.27
N THR A 460 0.20 19.98 0.40
CA THR A 460 0.39 19.94 -1.07
C THR A 460 -0.01 21.25 -1.76
N PHE A 461 -1.01 21.93 -1.21
CA PHE A 461 -1.58 23.18 -1.71
C PHE A 461 -1.63 24.20 -0.57
N THR A 462 -0.46 24.67 -0.17
CA THR A 462 -0.29 25.59 0.95
C THR A 462 -1.24 26.80 0.81
N PRO A 463 -1.97 27.18 1.88
CA PRO A 463 -2.93 28.28 1.83
C PRO A 463 -2.34 29.59 1.31
N GLU A 464 -1.07 29.88 1.64
CA GLU A 464 -0.34 31.09 1.27
C GLU A 464 -0.10 31.20 -0.25
N SER A 465 -0.03 30.07 -0.95
CA SER A 465 0.19 30.02 -2.40
C SER A 465 -1.08 29.78 -3.20
N THR A 466 -2.25 29.71 -2.54
CA THR A 466 -3.53 29.34 -3.16
C THR A 466 -4.46 30.54 -3.18
N GLY A 467 -4.97 30.92 -4.35
CA GLY A 467 -5.84 32.11 -4.49
C GLY A 467 -7.18 32.01 -3.74
N ASP A 468 -7.72 30.79 -3.59
CA ASP A 468 -8.90 30.49 -2.79
C ASP A 468 -8.73 29.11 -2.10
N PRO A 469 -8.11 29.08 -0.91
CA PRO A 469 -7.82 27.82 -0.22
C PRO A 469 -9.08 27.12 0.30
N VAL A 470 -10.16 27.86 0.57
CA VAL A 470 -11.42 27.30 1.06
C VAL A 470 -12.12 26.54 -0.07
N LEU A 471 -12.24 27.16 -1.25
CA LEU A 471 -12.80 26.51 -2.42
C LEU A 471 -11.96 25.28 -2.82
N LEU A 472 -10.63 25.43 -2.88
CA LEU A 472 -9.75 24.32 -3.23
C LEU A 472 -9.91 23.11 -2.28
N ARG A 473 -9.86 23.34 -0.97
CA ARG A 473 -9.99 22.27 0.03
C ARG A 473 -11.36 21.60 -0.07
N SER A 474 -12.43 22.38 -0.15
CA SER A 474 -13.80 21.84 -0.23
C SER A 474 -14.01 21.00 -1.51
N GLY A 475 -13.51 21.46 -2.65
CA GLY A 475 -13.55 20.72 -3.91
C GLY A 475 -12.71 19.44 -3.89
N LEU A 476 -11.47 19.49 -3.37
CA LEU A 476 -10.63 18.30 -3.23
C LEU A 476 -11.24 17.26 -2.29
N ARG A 477 -11.85 17.68 -1.18
CA ARG A 477 -12.61 16.79 -0.29
C ARG A 477 -13.77 16.13 -1.01
N ALA A 478 -14.56 16.91 -1.75
CA ALA A 478 -15.70 16.40 -2.51
C ALA A 478 -15.27 15.36 -3.57
N VAL A 479 -14.14 15.59 -4.23
CA VAL A 479 -13.59 14.68 -5.24
C VAL A 479 -12.96 13.42 -4.63
N LEU A 480 -12.23 13.52 -3.52
CA LEU A 480 -11.44 12.40 -2.99
C LEU A 480 -12.20 11.56 -1.96
N ALA A 481 -12.93 12.18 -1.02
CA ALA A 481 -13.45 11.47 0.15
C ALA A 481 -14.43 10.33 -0.20
N GLY A 482 -15.23 10.49 -1.26
CA GLY A 482 -16.18 9.47 -1.74
C GLY A 482 -15.68 8.61 -2.90
N SER A 483 -14.48 8.88 -3.42
CA SER A 483 -14.04 8.33 -4.71
C SER A 483 -13.91 6.80 -4.77
N TRP A 484 -13.52 6.15 -3.67
CA TRP A 484 -13.49 4.69 -3.60
C TRP A 484 -14.89 4.08 -3.67
N ALA A 485 -15.85 4.61 -2.89
CA ALA A 485 -17.23 4.16 -2.95
C ALA A 485 -17.85 4.42 -4.33
N THR A 486 -17.53 5.55 -4.96
CA THR A 486 -17.96 5.83 -6.34
C THR A 486 -17.37 4.82 -7.33
N TYR A 487 -16.08 4.46 -7.20
CA TYR A 487 -15.45 3.42 -8.04
C TYR A 487 -16.10 2.05 -7.83
N GLU A 488 -16.39 1.68 -6.59
CA GLU A 488 -17.09 0.44 -6.24
C GLU A 488 -18.49 0.38 -6.88
N LYS A 489 -19.25 1.47 -6.83
CA LYS A 489 -20.62 1.53 -7.34
C LYS A 489 -20.78 1.07 -8.79
N TYR A 490 -19.83 1.42 -9.66
CA TYR A 490 -19.87 1.02 -11.08
C TYR A 490 -18.98 -0.17 -11.41
N THR A 491 -18.34 -0.84 -10.45
CA THR A 491 -17.52 -2.04 -10.72
C THR A 491 -18.17 -3.31 -10.17
N ALA A 492 -17.40 -4.26 -9.64
CA ALA A 492 -17.95 -5.55 -9.21
C ALA A 492 -18.88 -5.36 -7.98
N PRO A 493 -20.13 -5.84 -8.02
CA PRO A 493 -21.11 -5.54 -6.99
C PRO A 493 -20.93 -6.41 -5.72
N LEU A 494 -21.29 -5.85 -4.57
CA LEU A 494 -21.53 -6.57 -3.31
C LEU A 494 -20.38 -7.52 -2.90
N GLY A 495 -19.15 -7.07 -3.15
CA GLY A 495 -17.92 -7.75 -2.74
C GLY A 495 -17.50 -8.95 -3.60
N VAL A 496 -18.19 -9.27 -4.70
CA VAL A 496 -17.86 -10.47 -5.51
C VAL A 496 -16.48 -10.39 -6.18
N GLY A 497 -16.01 -9.17 -6.46
CA GLY A 497 -14.70 -8.90 -7.05
C GLY A 497 -14.59 -9.26 -8.54
N PHE A 498 -13.39 -9.06 -9.07
CA PHE A 498 -12.99 -9.34 -10.45
C PHE A 498 -13.84 -8.60 -11.48
N MET A 499 -14.59 -9.31 -12.33
CA MET A 499 -15.31 -8.74 -13.48
C MET A 499 -14.45 -7.82 -14.36
N VAL A 500 -13.13 -8.03 -14.38
CA VAL A 500 -12.13 -7.21 -15.10
C VAL A 500 -11.60 -7.94 -16.32
N GLN A 501 -11.09 -7.19 -17.29
CA GLN A 501 -10.36 -7.75 -18.42
C GLN A 501 -9.15 -8.60 -17.99
N PRO A 502 -9.02 -9.85 -18.49
CA PRO A 502 -7.87 -10.70 -18.19
C PRO A 502 -6.52 -10.11 -18.60
N GLY A 503 -5.47 -10.50 -17.89
CA GLY A 503 -4.10 -10.05 -18.13
C GLY A 503 -3.86 -8.66 -17.57
N HIS A 504 -4.42 -7.61 -18.20
CA HIS A 504 -4.11 -6.22 -17.83
C HIS A 504 -5.04 -5.62 -16.77
N HIS A 505 -6.17 -6.27 -16.44
CA HIS A 505 -7.06 -5.94 -15.30
C HIS A 505 -7.78 -4.58 -15.37
N TYR A 506 -7.88 -3.97 -16.56
CA TYR A 506 -8.52 -2.66 -16.72
C TYR A 506 -9.83 -2.74 -17.50
N GLY A 507 -10.90 -2.19 -16.93
CA GLY A 507 -12.21 -2.14 -17.57
C GLY A 507 -13.01 -3.44 -17.41
N PRO A 508 -14.31 -3.38 -17.74
CA PRO A 508 -15.25 -4.48 -17.50
C PRO A 508 -14.99 -5.68 -18.41
N SER A 509 -15.07 -6.86 -17.82
CA SER A 509 -15.23 -8.16 -18.49
C SER A 509 -15.82 -9.11 -17.46
N VAL A 510 -17.16 -9.17 -17.39
CA VAL A 510 -17.87 -9.88 -16.31
C VAL A 510 -17.41 -11.34 -16.24
N ASP A 511 -17.53 -12.08 -17.36
CA ASP A 511 -17.05 -13.46 -17.48
C ASP A 511 -15.52 -13.58 -17.71
N GLY A 512 -14.75 -12.48 -17.59
CA GLY A 512 -13.35 -12.41 -18.02
C GLY A 512 -12.50 -13.55 -17.48
N TYR A 513 -12.64 -13.84 -16.18
CA TYR A 513 -11.96 -14.96 -15.51
C TYR A 513 -12.88 -16.11 -15.09
N GLU A 514 -14.18 -16.06 -15.41
CA GLU A 514 -15.18 -17.01 -14.90
C GLU A 514 -14.91 -18.48 -15.28
N TYR A 515 -14.28 -18.70 -16.44
CA TYR A 515 -13.93 -20.05 -16.93
C TYR A 515 -12.41 -20.27 -17.00
N SER A 516 -11.66 -19.50 -16.20
CA SER A 516 -10.19 -19.51 -16.16
C SER A 516 -9.67 -20.33 -14.98
N PRO A 517 -8.35 -20.64 -14.92
CA PRO A 517 -7.80 -21.50 -13.87
C PRO A 517 -7.41 -20.75 -12.58
N TRP A 518 -7.84 -19.51 -12.40
CA TRP A 518 -7.32 -18.62 -11.35
C TRP A 518 -8.09 -18.66 -10.02
N GLY A 519 -9.18 -19.43 -9.93
CA GLY A 519 -10.00 -19.52 -8.71
C GLY A 519 -10.85 -18.27 -8.44
N THR A 520 -11.22 -17.52 -9.48
CA THR A 520 -11.84 -16.18 -9.36
C THR A 520 -13.19 -16.15 -10.05
N TYR A 521 -14.17 -16.80 -9.42
CA TYR A 521 -15.48 -17.07 -10.01
C TYR A 521 -16.60 -16.34 -9.27
N HIS A 522 -17.63 -15.92 -10.00
CA HIS A 522 -18.82 -15.28 -9.45
C HIS A 522 -20.10 -16.13 -9.59
N PHE A 523 -20.04 -17.20 -10.39
CA PHE A 523 -21.14 -18.16 -10.60
C PHE A 523 -22.49 -17.57 -10.99
N ALA A 524 -22.50 -16.39 -11.65
CA ALA A 524 -23.72 -15.81 -12.20
C ALA A 524 -24.39 -16.76 -13.21
N ASP A 525 -25.65 -17.09 -12.98
CA ASP A 525 -26.50 -17.85 -13.88
C ASP A 525 -27.82 -17.09 -14.13
N ARG A 526 -28.86 -17.76 -14.63
CA ARG A 526 -30.12 -17.09 -14.95
C ARG A 526 -30.99 -16.77 -13.72
N ASP A 527 -30.68 -17.39 -12.58
CA ASP A 527 -31.50 -17.35 -11.38
C ASP A 527 -30.79 -16.59 -10.24
N GLY A 528 -29.45 -16.58 -10.21
CA GLY A 528 -28.67 -15.89 -9.16
C GLY A 528 -27.19 -15.66 -9.47
N VAL A 529 -26.46 -15.17 -8.46
CA VAL A 529 -25.02 -14.86 -8.52
C VAL A 529 -24.40 -14.94 -7.12
N GLY A 530 -23.07 -15.10 -7.06
CA GLY A 530 -22.27 -15.07 -5.84
C GLY A 530 -21.56 -16.40 -5.56
N VAL A 531 -20.74 -16.45 -4.53
CA VAL A 531 -20.00 -17.66 -4.15
C VAL A 531 -20.51 -18.18 -2.83
N ASP A 532 -21.00 -19.43 -2.78
CA ASP A 532 -21.40 -20.03 -1.50
C ASP A 532 -20.17 -20.43 -0.68
N ARG A 533 -19.86 -19.61 0.32
CA ARG A 533 -18.74 -19.79 1.26
C ARG A 533 -19.20 -20.15 2.67
N SER A 534 -20.49 -20.45 2.84
CA SER A 534 -21.06 -20.96 4.09
C SER A 534 -20.45 -22.32 4.45
N ARG A 535 -20.46 -22.68 5.74
CA ARG A 535 -20.11 -24.04 6.17
C ARG A 535 -21.20 -25.05 5.84
N ALA A 536 -22.46 -24.61 5.87
CA ALA A 536 -23.61 -25.49 5.71
C ALA A 536 -23.68 -26.11 4.31
N THR A 537 -23.44 -25.31 3.26
CA THR A 537 -23.64 -25.74 1.86
C THR A 537 -22.51 -25.37 0.91
N GLY A 538 -21.60 -24.49 1.34
CA GLY A 538 -20.53 -23.94 0.52
C GLY A 538 -19.15 -24.52 0.77
N THR A 539 -18.13 -23.70 0.51
CA THR A 539 -16.71 -24.03 0.68
C THR A 539 -16.25 -24.02 2.15
N GLY A 540 -17.11 -23.58 3.08
CA GLY A 540 -16.82 -23.44 4.50
C GLY A 540 -15.79 -22.35 4.83
N TYR A 541 -15.49 -21.43 3.91
CA TYR A 541 -14.56 -20.32 4.14
C TYR A 541 -15.03 -19.40 5.28
N ALA A 542 -16.34 -19.14 5.43
CA ALA A 542 -16.88 -18.41 6.57
C ALA A 542 -16.42 -19.01 7.93
N GLY A 543 -16.14 -20.32 7.93
CA GLY A 543 -15.63 -21.03 9.09
C GLY A 543 -14.18 -20.81 9.49
N GLN A 544 -13.38 -20.14 8.66
CA GLN A 544 -12.01 -19.77 9.01
C GLN A 544 -11.96 -18.55 9.94
N TYR A 545 -13.02 -17.76 10.02
CA TYR A 545 -13.12 -16.65 10.96
C TYR A 545 -13.43 -17.13 12.38
N ALA A 546 -12.95 -16.37 13.36
CA ALA A 546 -13.42 -16.49 14.74
C ALA A 546 -14.85 -15.94 14.89
N PRO A 547 -15.66 -16.44 15.83
CA PRO A 547 -16.87 -15.75 16.27
C PRO A 547 -16.55 -14.31 16.73
N PRO A 548 -17.44 -13.33 16.48
CA PRO A 548 -18.78 -13.49 15.91
C PRO A 548 -18.80 -13.53 14.37
N TRP A 549 -17.72 -13.16 13.69
CA TRP A 549 -17.69 -13.02 12.23
C TRP A 549 -18.03 -14.30 11.49
N SER A 550 -17.59 -15.41 12.06
CA SER A 550 -17.91 -16.73 11.55
C SER A 550 -19.40 -17.01 11.50
N ASP A 551 -20.19 -16.39 12.38
CA ASP A 551 -21.65 -16.51 12.41
C ASP A 551 -22.30 -15.41 11.56
N THR A 552 -21.76 -14.18 11.63
CA THR A 552 -22.19 -13.05 10.80
C THR A 552 -22.15 -13.39 9.31
N TYR A 553 -21.06 -14.01 8.83
CA TYR A 553 -20.87 -14.38 7.43
C TYR A 553 -21.47 -15.74 7.05
N GLU A 554 -22.06 -16.48 7.99
CA GLU A 554 -22.60 -17.82 7.71
C GLU A 554 -23.94 -17.76 6.97
N THR A 555 -24.73 -16.70 7.16
CA THR A 555 -26.09 -16.60 6.59
C THR A 555 -26.31 -15.28 5.84
N PRO A 556 -27.07 -15.30 4.72
CA PRO A 556 -27.43 -14.07 4.00
C PRO A 556 -28.15 -13.03 4.87
N ASP A 557 -28.94 -13.48 5.85
CA ASP A 557 -29.73 -12.61 6.74
C ASP A 557 -28.86 -11.77 7.70
N THR A 558 -27.63 -12.20 7.95
CA THR A 558 -26.69 -11.51 8.86
C THR A 558 -25.46 -10.96 8.16
N CYS A 559 -25.18 -11.43 6.93
CA CYS A 559 -24.03 -10.99 6.15
C CYS A 559 -24.24 -9.54 5.68
N PRO A 560 -23.28 -8.63 5.88
CA PRO A 560 -23.36 -7.27 5.35
C PRO A 560 -23.54 -7.27 3.83
N ASP A 561 -24.39 -6.37 3.32
CA ASP A 561 -24.73 -6.27 1.89
C ASP A 561 -23.47 -6.16 1.04
N GLU A 562 -22.51 -5.33 1.46
CA GLU A 562 -21.27 -5.06 0.74
C GLU A 562 -20.33 -6.27 0.59
N LEU A 563 -20.59 -7.37 1.29
CA LEU A 563 -19.84 -8.63 1.18
C LEU A 563 -20.74 -9.83 0.84
N LEU A 564 -22.03 -9.60 0.57
CA LEU A 564 -23.01 -10.67 0.38
C LEU A 564 -22.60 -11.65 -0.72
N LEU A 565 -22.20 -11.15 -1.90
CA LEU A 565 -21.85 -12.01 -3.03
C LEU A 565 -20.45 -12.63 -2.91
N PHE A 566 -19.65 -12.13 -1.97
CA PHE A 566 -18.44 -12.83 -1.55
C PHE A 566 -18.79 -14.09 -0.75
N PHE A 567 -19.78 -14.05 0.15
CA PHE A 567 -20.07 -15.17 1.04
C PHE A 567 -21.21 -16.09 0.61
N HIS A 568 -22.11 -15.61 -0.25
CA HIS A 568 -23.32 -16.34 -0.61
C HIS A 568 -23.61 -16.28 -2.12
N HIS A 569 -24.02 -17.42 -2.67
CA HIS A 569 -24.78 -17.46 -3.93
C HIS A 569 -26.26 -17.25 -3.60
N VAL A 570 -26.86 -16.19 -4.14
CA VAL A 570 -28.25 -15.81 -3.85
C VAL A 570 -29.04 -15.56 -5.13
N PRO A 571 -30.38 -15.76 -5.12
CA PRO A 571 -31.23 -15.37 -6.23
C PRO A 571 -31.20 -13.86 -6.47
N TYR A 572 -31.41 -13.44 -7.71
CA TYR A 572 -31.49 -12.02 -8.07
C TYR A 572 -32.56 -11.22 -7.31
N GLU A 573 -33.63 -11.90 -6.88
CA GLU A 573 -34.74 -11.32 -6.10
C GLU A 573 -34.46 -11.24 -4.60
N HIS A 574 -33.31 -11.74 -4.11
CA HIS A 574 -32.93 -11.62 -2.71
C HIS A 574 -32.92 -10.14 -2.30
N VAL A 575 -33.60 -9.82 -1.20
CA VAL A 575 -33.75 -8.46 -0.69
C VAL A 575 -32.63 -8.17 0.30
N LEU A 576 -31.79 -7.20 -0.06
CA LEU A 576 -30.70 -6.68 0.74
C LEU A 576 -31.21 -5.96 2.01
N HIS A 577 -30.33 -5.69 2.96
CA HIS A 577 -30.64 -4.86 4.14
C HIS A 577 -31.09 -3.45 3.75
N SER A 578 -30.58 -2.94 2.63
CA SER A 578 -31.06 -1.68 2.01
C SER A 578 -32.53 -1.69 1.55
N GLY A 579 -33.18 -2.86 1.48
CA GLY A 579 -34.54 -3.05 0.98
C GLY A 579 -34.66 -3.17 -0.54
N ARG A 580 -33.55 -3.05 -1.28
CA ARG A 580 -33.47 -3.31 -2.73
C ARG A 580 -33.20 -4.79 -2.97
N THR A 581 -33.66 -5.33 -4.10
CA THR A 581 -33.21 -6.65 -4.55
C THR A 581 -31.75 -6.58 -5.00
N VAL A 582 -31.02 -7.70 -5.01
CA VAL A 582 -29.65 -7.79 -5.54
C VAL A 582 -29.58 -7.22 -6.96
N ILE A 583 -30.50 -7.62 -7.84
CA ILE A 583 -30.48 -7.15 -9.23
C ILE A 583 -30.77 -5.65 -9.36
N GLN A 584 -31.71 -5.13 -8.56
CA GLN A 584 -32.01 -3.69 -8.58
C GLN A 584 -30.85 -2.87 -8.00
N HIS A 585 -30.18 -3.37 -6.95
CA HIS A 585 -28.98 -2.76 -6.41
C HIS A 585 -27.89 -2.65 -7.46
N ILE A 586 -27.61 -3.74 -8.19
CA ILE A 586 -26.63 -3.74 -9.29
C ILE A 586 -26.97 -2.63 -10.28
N TYR A 587 -28.21 -2.55 -10.78
CA TYR A 587 -28.56 -1.48 -11.71
C TYR A 587 -28.38 -0.09 -11.09
N ASP A 588 -28.90 0.12 -9.88
CA ASP A 588 -28.88 1.40 -9.20
C ASP A 588 -27.47 1.94 -9.02
N THR A 589 -26.55 1.14 -8.46
CA THR A 589 -25.19 1.61 -8.18
C THR A 589 -24.43 1.92 -9.47
N HIS A 590 -24.64 1.14 -10.53
CA HIS A 590 -23.95 1.36 -11.80
C HIS A 590 -24.40 2.66 -12.49
N PHE A 591 -25.68 3.02 -12.38
CA PHE A 591 -26.15 4.33 -12.84
C PHE A 591 -25.67 5.45 -11.91
N GLU A 592 -25.87 5.32 -10.60
CA GLU A 592 -25.49 6.34 -9.60
C GLU A 592 -23.99 6.65 -9.66
N GLY A 593 -23.13 5.63 -9.80
CA GLY A 593 -21.68 5.81 -9.86
C GLY A 593 -21.22 6.62 -11.08
N VAL A 594 -21.89 6.49 -12.23
CA VAL A 594 -21.59 7.33 -13.42
C VAL A 594 -21.97 8.79 -13.16
N GLU A 595 -23.12 9.04 -12.55
CA GLU A 595 -23.56 10.41 -12.22
C GLU A 595 -22.63 11.07 -11.20
N GLU A 596 -22.14 10.31 -10.21
CA GLU A 596 -21.13 10.80 -9.27
C GLU A 596 -19.79 11.16 -9.94
N VAL A 597 -19.36 10.40 -10.96
CA VAL A 597 -18.17 10.76 -11.75
C VAL A 597 -18.39 12.06 -12.53
N VAL A 598 -19.58 12.27 -13.11
CA VAL A 598 -19.92 13.52 -13.80
C VAL A 598 -19.86 14.70 -12.82
N ALA A 599 -20.50 14.57 -11.66
CA ALA A 599 -20.47 15.61 -10.64
C ALA A 599 -19.05 15.91 -10.14
N ALA A 600 -18.22 14.87 -9.93
CA ALA A 600 -16.83 15.05 -9.52
C ALA A 600 -15.99 15.75 -10.61
N GLN A 601 -16.23 15.47 -11.89
CA GLN A 601 -15.59 16.16 -13.01
C GLN A 601 -15.96 17.65 -13.05
N GLU A 602 -17.22 18.01 -12.80
CA GLU A 602 -17.67 19.40 -12.71
C GLU A 602 -17.03 20.12 -11.52
N VAL A 603 -16.96 19.48 -10.35
CA VAL A 603 -16.24 20.01 -9.20
C VAL A 603 -14.79 20.26 -9.54
N TRP A 604 -14.09 19.29 -10.15
CA TRP A 604 -12.69 19.46 -10.56
C TRP A 604 -12.49 20.62 -11.55
N ALA A 605 -13.39 20.77 -12.52
CA ALA A 605 -13.36 21.87 -13.48
C ALA A 605 -13.45 23.24 -12.79
N SER A 606 -14.23 23.34 -11.70
CA SER A 606 -14.36 24.58 -10.92
C SER A 606 -13.08 25.00 -10.18
N LEU A 607 -12.12 24.09 -9.99
CA LEU A 607 -10.84 24.35 -9.30
C LEU A 607 -9.76 24.89 -10.24
N ALA A 608 -10.09 25.14 -11.51
CA ALA A 608 -9.17 25.71 -12.49
C ALA A 608 -8.61 27.06 -12.00
N GLY A 609 -7.29 27.23 -12.13
CA GLY A 609 -6.59 28.45 -11.68
C GLY A 609 -6.21 28.48 -10.19
N LEU A 610 -6.67 27.51 -9.38
CA LEU A 610 -6.26 27.38 -7.97
C LEU A 610 -5.02 26.48 -7.77
N MET A 611 -4.50 25.91 -8.84
CA MET A 611 -3.31 25.07 -8.86
C MET A 611 -2.57 25.22 -10.19
N THR A 612 -1.40 24.57 -10.32
CA THR A 612 -0.63 24.63 -11.57
C THR A 612 -1.45 24.11 -12.77
N PRO A 613 -1.37 24.76 -13.95
CA PRO A 613 -2.10 24.32 -15.13
C PRO A 613 -1.81 22.87 -15.53
N ALA A 614 -0.56 22.41 -15.39
CA ALA A 614 -0.19 21.03 -15.72
C ALA A 614 -0.91 19.99 -14.85
N ARG A 615 -1.01 20.25 -13.54
CA ARG A 615 -1.73 19.37 -12.60
C ARG A 615 -3.23 19.34 -12.92
N HIS A 616 -3.84 20.51 -13.12
CA HIS A 616 -5.27 20.61 -13.47
C HIS A 616 -5.61 19.90 -14.78
N ALA A 617 -4.80 20.13 -15.82
CA ALA A 617 -4.98 19.51 -17.13
C ALA A 617 -4.83 17.99 -17.08
N ARG A 618 -3.83 17.47 -16.36
CA ARG A 618 -3.61 16.02 -16.26
C ARG A 618 -4.78 15.30 -15.58
N VAL A 619 -5.31 15.86 -14.49
CA VAL A 619 -6.48 15.26 -13.82
C VAL A 619 -7.74 15.39 -14.69
N SER A 620 -7.90 16.50 -15.42
CA SER A 620 -9.03 16.67 -16.35
C SER A 620 -9.03 15.61 -17.46
N GLU A 621 -7.87 15.32 -18.06
CA GLU A 621 -7.68 14.25 -19.05
C GLU A 621 -8.06 12.87 -18.46
N LEU A 622 -7.63 12.59 -17.22
CA LEU A 622 -7.93 11.32 -16.56
C LEU A 622 -9.42 11.21 -16.19
N TYR A 623 -10.10 12.31 -15.89
CA TYR A 623 -11.56 12.31 -15.70
C TYR A 623 -12.33 11.98 -16.98
N GLU A 624 -11.85 12.43 -18.15
CA GLU A 624 -12.46 12.03 -19.43
C GLU A 624 -12.38 10.51 -19.63
N GLU A 625 -11.23 9.91 -19.32
CA GLU A 625 -11.04 8.46 -19.36
C GLU A 625 -11.87 7.74 -18.29
N GLN A 626 -11.91 8.26 -17.06
CA GLN A 626 -12.72 7.70 -15.97
C GLN A 626 -14.21 7.72 -16.33
N LEU A 627 -14.73 8.82 -16.88
CA LEU A 627 -16.13 8.92 -17.28
C LEU A 627 -16.45 7.98 -18.45
N ARG A 628 -15.57 7.90 -19.45
CA ARG A 628 -15.71 6.95 -20.56
C ARG A 628 -15.76 5.52 -20.03
N CYS A 629 -14.83 5.16 -19.15
CA CYS A 629 -14.74 3.80 -18.62
C CYS A 629 -15.88 3.47 -17.64
N ALA A 630 -16.32 4.41 -16.80
CA ALA A 630 -17.46 4.21 -15.89
C ALA A 630 -18.76 3.94 -16.66
N ARG A 631 -18.97 4.61 -17.80
CA ARG A 631 -20.09 4.32 -18.70
C ARG A 631 -20.00 2.92 -19.29
N GLU A 632 -18.82 2.51 -19.75
CA GLU A 632 -18.59 1.15 -20.26
C GLU A 632 -18.87 0.09 -19.19
N TRP A 633 -18.37 0.32 -17.97
CA TRP A 633 -18.63 -0.53 -16.82
C TRP A 633 -20.14 -0.67 -16.52
N ARG A 634 -20.84 0.46 -16.40
CA ARG A 634 -22.30 0.49 -16.19
C ARG A 634 -23.02 -0.32 -17.26
N ASP A 635 -22.74 -0.04 -18.53
CA ASP A 635 -23.48 -0.64 -19.64
C ASP A 635 -23.19 -2.14 -19.75
N GLN A 636 -21.93 -2.57 -19.63
CA GLN A 636 -21.55 -3.98 -19.69
C GLN A 636 -22.16 -4.78 -18.53
N ILE A 637 -22.06 -4.28 -17.29
CA ILE A 637 -22.59 -4.97 -16.12
C ILE A 637 -24.12 -5.05 -16.19
N ASN A 638 -24.79 -3.91 -16.42
CA ASN A 638 -26.25 -3.88 -16.48
C ASN A 638 -26.79 -4.76 -17.60
N SER A 639 -26.20 -4.71 -18.80
CA SER A 639 -26.61 -5.56 -19.92
C SER A 639 -26.34 -7.03 -19.66
N TYR A 640 -25.21 -7.37 -19.04
CA TYR A 640 -24.90 -8.75 -18.67
C TYR A 640 -25.95 -9.31 -17.70
N PHE A 641 -26.23 -8.59 -16.62
CA PHE A 641 -27.18 -9.05 -15.61
C PHE A 641 -28.64 -9.00 -16.09
N LEU A 642 -29.01 -8.07 -16.96
CA LEU A 642 -30.33 -8.10 -17.62
C LEU A 642 -30.48 -9.33 -18.51
N ARG A 643 -29.46 -9.66 -19.31
CA ARG A 643 -29.48 -10.82 -20.22
C ARG A 643 -29.54 -12.14 -19.47
N LYS A 644 -28.92 -12.23 -18.28
CA LYS A 644 -28.98 -13.41 -17.42
C LYS A 644 -30.29 -13.50 -16.64
N SER A 645 -30.62 -12.48 -15.87
CA SER A 645 -31.77 -12.50 -14.94
C SER A 645 -33.12 -12.39 -15.65
N GLY A 646 -33.18 -11.68 -16.78
CA GLY A 646 -34.44 -11.29 -17.43
C GLY A 646 -35.27 -10.28 -16.62
N VAL A 647 -34.74 -9.73 -15.52
CA VAL A 647 -35.45 -8.78 -14.66
C VAL A 647 -35.17 -7.35 -15.16
N PRO A 648 -36.21 -6.60 -15.59
CA PRO A 648 -36.04 -5.23 -16.05
C PRO A 648 -35.69 -4.26 -14.90
N ASP A 649 -35.03 -3.16 -15.22
CA ASP A 649 -34.77 -2.08 -14.26
C ASP A 649 -36.08 -1.47 -13.74
N GLY A 650 -36.27 -1.46 -12.42
CA GLY A 650 -37.46 -0.92 -11.77
C GLY A 650 -37.63 0.59 -11.96
N ALA A 651 -36.56 1.32 -12.26
CA ALA A 651 -36.60 2.75 -12.58
C ALA A 651 -36.80 3.04 -14.09
N GLY A 652 -36.84 2.01 -14.95
CA GLY A 652 -37.05 2.16 -16.39
C GLY A 652 -35.93 2.89 -17.14
N ARG A 653 -34.71 2.89 -16.60
CA ARG A 653 -33.55 3.46 -17.29
C ARG A 653 -33.11 2.56 -18.44
N LEU A 654 -32.39 3.12 -19.42
CA LEU A 654 -31.94 2.40 -20.60
C LEU A 654 -30.82 1.41 -20.25
N ILE A 655 -31.06 0.12 -20.51
CA ILE A 655 -30.05 -0.95 -20.51
C ILE A 655 -29.98 -1.54 -21.93
N HIS A 656 -28.76 -1.79 -22.44
CA HIS A 656 -28.48 -2.09 -23.85
C HIS A 656 -28.56 -3.57 -24.26
#